data_AF-A0A9W8H1K8-F1
#
_entry.id   AF-A0A9W8H1K8-F1
#
_cell.length_a   1.000
_cell.length_b   1.000
_cell.length_c   1.000
_cell.angle_alpha   90.00
_cell.angle_beta   90.00
_cell.angle_gamma   90.00
#
_symmetry.space_group_name_H-M   'P 1'
#
loop_
_entity.id
_entity.type
_entity.pdbx_description
1 polymer ?
#
loop_
_entity_poly.entity_id
_entity_poly.type
_entity_poly.pdbx_seq_one_letter_code
_entity_poly.pdbx_strand_id
1 'polypeptide(L)'
;MKLLPRELDKLVLVQTGLLAQRRLSRGVRLNASESTALIATVLLELIRDGKHSVSSLQTLGQNILGLRHVLPAVPQMVHEVQIEGTFLDGTFLVTVHNPVCSVDGDLRLALYGSGIDIGQGLRIESPAGETRALNDELFPWTNDVAKTYEADEASVGRVITASGSIEINQGRKRYALRVTNHGDRPVQIGSHYHFAEANARLEMDRGIAYGRRLDIPAGTAVRFEPGDSRIVSLVDIAGNRVVSGGNNFAPGPVDRTKIKELVAEMQKMGAMHVAQAELRAARPRTVDRATYAMTYGPTIGDRVQLGDTCLWAEIEWDATVYGDEAKFGGGKTLRDGMGQVSGLGRAECLDLVITNCVIVDYSGIYKADIGVRAGRIVGIGKAGNPDVMDGVTPGMFVGASTEAMAGEGRIVTAGALDTHVHFICPQLAYEALGSGTTTLIGGGTGPNTGTNATTCTPGAFNIRAMLEATDSLPVNIGLTGKGNCSAEAPLREQVLAGAVGLKIHEDWGSTPAVIDMCLRVCDALDVQTTIHTDTLNESGFVEHTLAAIAGRTIHAYHTEGAGGGHAPDILAVCGHESVIPSSTNPTRPYTRNTCDEHLDMLMVCHHLDKRIAEDVAFAESRIRAETIAAEDVMHDVGAISVMSSDAQAMGRIGEVIARTWRTADKMKRQRGHLPVPTEPLGVAPASIADRADNFRIRRYIAKYTINPAIAHGVSHVVGSVEVGKLADLVLWAPQDFGIRPAVVIKGGMPVYAMMGDANASIPTVQPIISRPMFAALPSAARLSLAFVSKASIDEDLGAIARTYRISKQLEPVSNCRNIGKKDLKLNCALPKVSVDPETYEVCLDGVPCVCEPATELPLTQRHMVF
;
A
#
# COMPACT_ATOMS: atom_id res chain seq x y z
N MET A 1 -11.34 34.87 16.03
CA MET A 1 -11.67 33.45 16.26
C MET A 1 -10.63 32.72 17.13
N LYS A 2 -9.32 32.98 17.02
CA LYS A 2 -8.29 32.28 17.84
C LYS A 2 -8.41 30.74 17.76
N LEU A 3 -8.62 30.23 16.54
CA LEU A 3 -8.84 28.81 16.28
C LEU A 3 -7.56 28.01 16.52
N LEU A 4 -7.68 26.91 17.25
CA LEU A 4 -6.64 25.91 17.44
C LEU A 4 -6.60 24.95 16.24
N PRO A 5 -5.48 24.23 16.01
CA PRO A 5 -5.37 23.31 14.87
C PRO A 5 -6.51 22.29 14.80
N ARG A 6 -6.92 21.71 15.93
CA ARG A 6 -8.06 20.77 15.98
C ARG A 6 -9.38 21.40 15.53
N GLU A 7 -9.59 22.70 15.77
CA GLU A 7 -10.82 23.38 15.35
C GLU A 7 -10.83 23.57 13.83
N LEU A 8 -9.67 23.79 13.21
CA LEU A 8 -9.55 23.80 11.74
C LEU A 8 -9.85 22.41 11.15
N ASP A 9 -9.35 21.34 11.76
CA ASP A 9 -9.65 19.97 11.35
C ASP A 9 -11.16 19.67 11.41
N LYS A 10 -11.84 20.05 12.50
CA LYS A 10 -13.30 19.90 12.59
C LYS A 10 -14.03 20.72 11.53
N LEU A 11 -13.56 21.92 11.20
CA LEU A 11 -14.17 22.74 10.14
C LEU A 11 -14.00 22.10 8.75
N VAL A 12 -12.86 21.47 8.46
CA VAL A 12 -12.66 20.69 7.23
C VAL A 12 -13.64 19.52 7.18
N LEU A 13 -13.77 18.76 8.28
CA LEU A 13 -14.72 17.67 8.39
C LEU A 13 -16.16 18.13 8.13
N VAL A 14 -16.58 19.23 8.78
CA VAL A 14 -17.91 19.82 8.63
C VAL A 14 -18.15 20.31 7.21
N GLN A 15 -17.15 20.86 6.53
CA GLN A 15 -17.27 21.25 5.13
C GLN A 15 -17.58 20.04 4.23
N THR A 16 -16.91 18.90 4.45
CA THR A 16 -17.22 17.65 3.73
C THR A 16 -18.59 17.09 4.14
N GLY A 17 -18.98 17.18 5.41
CA GLY A 17 -20.30 16.76 5.88
C GLY A 17 -21.43 17.58 5.27
N LEU A 18 -21.29 18.90 5.19
CA LEU A 18 -22.25 19.79 4.51
C LEU A 18 -22.35 19.49 3.01
N LEU A 19 -21.22 19.19 2.35
CA LEU A 19 -21.22 18.72 0.96
C LEU A 19 -22.02 17.42 0.83
N ALA A 20 -21.80 16.46 1.72
CA ALA A 20 -22.53 15.20 1.74
C ALA A 20 -24.02 15.42 2.01
N GLN A 21 -24.41 16.32 2.92
CA GLN A 21 -25.80 16.69 3.17
C GLN A 21 -26.47 17.29 1.91
N ARG A 22 -25.79 18.17 1.16
CA ARG A 22 -26.29 18.70 -0.13
C ARG A 22 -26.40 17.65 -1.23
N ARG A 23 -25.56 16.62 -1.20
CA ARG A 23 -25.62 15.47 -2.12
C ARG A 23 -26.81 14.59 -1.75
N LEU A 24 -26.95 14.26 -0.47
CA LEU A 24 -28.06 13.48 0.08
C LEU A 24 -29.42 14.14 -0.19
N SER A 25 -29.53 15.46 0.01
CA SER A 25 -30.79 16.20 -0.16
C SER A 25 -31.33 16.21 -1.60
N ARG A 26 -30.53 15.79 -2.59
CA ARG A 26 -30.95 15.66 -4.00
C ARG A 26 -30.92 14.22 -4.51
N GLY A 27 -30.94 13.23 -3.61
CA GLY A 27 -31.05 11.81 -3.97
C GLY A 27 -29.72 11.10 -4.30
N VAL A 28 -28.56 11.71 -4.02
CA VAL A 28 -27.27 11.02 -4.23
C VAL A 28 -27.03 10.01 -3.11
N ARG A 29 -26.75 8.76 -3.48
CA ARG A 29 -26.28 7.74 -2.55
C ARG A 29 -24.82 7.99 -2.19
N LEU A 30 -24.56 8.18 -0.90
CA LEU A 30 -23.25 8.59 -0.40
C LEU A 30 -22.25 7.44 -0.40
N ASN A 31 -20.98 7.74 -0.68
CA ASN A 31 -19.87 6.82 -0.51
C ASN A 31 -19.33 6.82 0.93
N ALA A 32 -18.33 5.99 1.23
CA ALA A 32 -17.83 5.79 2.59
C ALA A 32 -17.29 7.09 3.23
N SER A 33 -16.58 7.91 2.45
CA SER A 33 -16.01 9.18 2.92
C SER A 33 -17.11 10.19 3.25
N GLU A 34 -18.11 10.30 2.37
CA GLU A 34 -19.25 11.20 2.54
C GLU A 34 -20.16 10.78 3.70
N SER A 35 -20.47 9.49 3.81
CA SER A 35 -21.28 8.95 4.92
C SER A 35 -20.61 9.22 6.26
N THR A 36 -19.31 8.94 6.36
CA THR A 36 -18.52 9.19 7.58
C THR A 36 -18.51 10.67 7.95
N ALA A 37 -18.26 11.54 6.98
CA ALA A 37 -18.24 12.99 7.22
C ALA A 37 -19.60 13.53 7.64
N LEU A 38 -20.69 13.07 7.01
CA LEU A 38 -22.05 13.46 7.37
C LEU A 38 -22.40 13.02 8.78
N ILE A 39 -22.19 11.74 9.12
CA ILE A 39 -22.48 11.21 10.46
C ILE A 39 -21.70 11.99 11.51
N ALA A 40 -20.39 12.17 11.32
CA ALA A 40 -19.56 12.90 12.27
C ALA A 40 -19.98 14.37 12.42
N THR A 41 -20.39 15.03 11.32
CA THR A 41 -20.88 16.42 11.33
C THR A 41 -22.18 16.55 12.12
N VAL A 42 -23.16 15.68 11.87
CA VAL A 42 -24.42 15.67 12.60
C VAL A 42 -24.19 15.43 14.10
N LEU A 43 -23.29 14.50 14.44
CA LEU A 43 -22.92 14.26 15.83
C LEU A 43 -22.29 15.50 16.48
N LEU A 44 -21.40 16.23 15.79
CA LEU A 44 -20.81 17.47 16.32
C LEU A 44 -21.87 18.54 16.61
N GLU A 45 -22.86 18.70 15.74
CA GLU A 45 -23.96 19.65 15.94
C GLU A 45 -24.84 19.25 17.15
N LEU A 46 -25.15 17.96 17.28
CA LEU A 46 -25.93 17.45 18.42
C LEU A 46 -25.16 17.57 19.75
N ILE A 47 -23.84 17.37 19.73
CA ILE A 47 -22.96 17.63 20.88
C ILE A 47 -23.03 19.11 21.24
N ARG A 48 -22.93 20.00 20.24
CA ARG A 48 -22.94 21.46 20.43
C ARG A 48 -24.24 21.96 21.07
N ASP A 49 -25.36 21.31 20.81
CA ASP A 49 -26.66 21.66 21.41
C ASP A 49 -26.77 21.30 22.90
N GLY A 50 -25.92 20.39 23.40
CA GLY A 50 -25.85 20.07 24.82
C GLY A 50 -27.07 19.33 25.39
N LYS A 51 -27.89 18.70 24.54
CA LYS A 51 -29.12 17.98 24.94
C LYS A 51 -28.93 16.46 25.07
N HIS A 52 -27.79 15.94 24.63
CA HIS A 52 -27.54 14.51 24.49
C HIS A 52 -26.31 14.10 25.31
N SER A 53 -26.40 12.95 25.99
CA SER A 53 -25.23 12.28 26.56
C SER A 53 -24.46 11.54 25.47
N VAL A 54 -23.20 11.18 25.74
CA VAL A 54 -22.39 10.30 24.88
C VAL A 54 -23.19 9.04 24.49
N SER A 55 -23.75 8.32 25.46
CA SER A 55 -24.49 7.08 25.21
C SER A 55 -25.70 7.29 24.30
N SER A 56 -26.43 8.40 24.46
CA SER A 56 -27.57 8.70 23.60
C SER A 56 -27.16 8.99 22.15
N LEU A 57 -26.00 9.63 21.94
CA LEU A 57 -25.46 9.90 20.61
C LEU A 57 -24.93 8.62 19.93
N GLN A 58 -24.40 7.67 20.69
CA GLN A 58 -23.98 6.37 20.15
C GLN A 58 -25.16 5.63 19.50
N THR A 59 -26.35 5.68 20.13
CA THR A 59 -27.58 5.12 19.57
C THR A 59 -28.16 5.98 18.46
N LEU A 60 -28.22 7.30 18.64
CA LEU A 60 -28.80 8.21 17.66
C LEU A 60 -28.03 8.20 16.33
N GLY A 61 -26.70 8.04 16.39
CA GLY A 61 -25.84 7.93 15.22
C GLY A 61 -26.19 6.79 14.27
N GLN A 62 -26.77 5.69 14.78
CA GLN A 62 -27.21 4.54 13.98
C GLN A 62 -28.46 4.82 13.14
N ASN A 63 -29.18 5.90 13.46
CA ASN A 63 -30.42 6.28 12.77
C ASN A 63 -30.18 7.35 11.69
N ILE A 64 -28.96 7.89 11.56
CA ILE A 64 -28.68 8.99 10.65
C ILE A 64 -28.79 8.53 9.18
N LEU A 65 -28.12 7.43 8.81
CA LEU A 65 -28.12 6.90 7.45
C LEU A 65 -28.58 5.44 7.44
N GLY A 66 -29.48 5.09 6.51
CA GLY A 66 -29.85 3.71 6.22
C GLY A 66 -29.18 3.21 4.94
N LEU A 67 -29.35 1.93 4.64
CA LEU A 67 -28.78 1.29 3.44
C LEU A 67 -29.15 2.06 2.17
N ARG A 68 -30.40 2.53 2.05
CA ARG A 68 -30.89 3.25 0.85
C ARG A 68 -30.19 4.59 0.57
N HIS A 69 -29.56 5.18 1.59
CA HIS A 69 -28.89 6.49 1.50
C HIS A 69 -27.43 6.40 1.06
N VAL A 70 -26.86 5.20 1.00
CA VAL A 70 -25.43 4.98 0.79
C VAL A 70 -25.17 3.98 -0.33
N LEU A 71 -23.96 3.98 -0.89
CA LEU A 71 -23.55 2.98 -1.88
C LEU A 71 -23.45 1.58 -1.24
N PRO A 72 -23.65 0.48 -2.00
CA PRO A 72 -23.66 -0.88 -1.47
C PRO A 72 -22.42 -1.30 -0.68
N ALA A 73 -21.25 -0.74 -0.98
CA ALA A 73 -20.01 -1.03 -0.27
C ALA A 73 -19.91 -0.39 1.12
N VAL A 74 -20.65 0.69 1.40
CA VAL A 74 -20.49 1.50 2.61
C VAL A 74 -20.69 0.72 3.91
N PRO A 75 -21.72 -0.15 4.06
CA PRO A 75 -21.90 -0.94 5.29
C PRO A 75 -20.72 -1.87 5.61
N GLN A 76 -19.96 -2.27 4.59
CA GLN A 76 -18.77 -3.12 4.73
C GLN A 76 -17.50 -2.30 4.98
N MET A 77 -17.46 -1.03 4.56
CA MET A 77 -16.29 -0.16 4.74
C MET A 77 -16.36 0.66 6.04
N VAL A 78 -17.56 1.00 6.50
CA VAL A 78 -17.80 1.91 7.64
C VAL A 78 -18.40 1.11 8.80
N HIS A 79 -17.54 0.42 9.54
CA HIS A 79 -17.95 -0.36 10.73
C HIS A 79 -18.15 0.52 11.97
N GLU A 80 -17.47 1.66 12.04
CA GLU A 80 -17.64 2.62 13.11
C GLU A 80 -17.32 4.04 12.65
N VAL A 81 -17.94 5.03 13.31
CA VAL A 81 -17.59 6.44 13.19
C VAL A 81 -17.28 6.97 14.57
N GLN A 82 -16.06 7.49 14.73
CA GLN A 82 -15.54 8.05 15.97
C GLN A 82 -15.39 9.55 15.83
N ILE A 83 -15.96 10.31 16.75
CA ILE A 83 -15.84 11.76 16.79
C ILE A 83 -15.72 12.27 18.22
N GLU A 84 -14.84 13.24 18.43
CA GLU A 84 -14.79 14.02 19.67
C GLU A 84 -15.35 15.42 19.44
N GLY A 85 -16.21 15.86 20.36
CA GLY A 85 -16.78 17.19 20.40
C GLY A 85 -16.83 17.73 21.82
N THR A 86 -17.08 19.03 21.96
CA THR A 86 -17.15 19.73 23.24
C THR A 86 -18.59 19.75 23.76
N PHE A 87 -18.90 18.84 24.68
CA PHE A 87 -20.11 18.84 25.48
C PHE A 87 -20.06 19.98 26.51
N LEU A 88 -21.18 20.20 27.22
CA LEU A 88 -21.26 21.20 28.29
C LEU A 88 -20.25 20.96 29.42
N ASP A 89 -19.87 19.69 29.63
CA ASP A 89 -18.99 19.21 30.69
C ASP A 89 -17.58 18.82 30.19
N GLY A 90 -17.26 19.06 28.91
CA GLY A 90 -15.90 18.86 28.38
C GLY A 90 -15.87 18.14 27.03
N THR A 91 -14.67 17.72 26.62
CA THR A 91 -14.47 16.98 25.37
C THR A 91 -14.60 15.48 25.64
N PHE A 92 -15.47 14.81 24.87
CA PHE A 92 -15.68 13.37 24.98
C PHE A 92 -15.77 12.70 23.62
N LEU A 93 -15.34 11.43 23.59
CA LEU A 93 -15.44 10.55 22.43
C LEU A 93 -16.84 9.95 22.32
N VAL A 94 -17.43 10.07 21.13
CA VAL A 94 -18.60 9.32 20.70
C VAL A 94 -18.14 8.32 19.64
N THR A 95 -18.41 7.04 19.88
CA THR A 95 -18.19 5.96 18.90
C THR A 95 -19.52 5.35 18.52
N VAL A 96 -19.91 5.52 17.26
CA VAL A 96 -21.11 4.89 16.68
C VAL A 96 -20.67 3.60 15.98
N HIS A 97 -21.05 2.46 16.54
CA HIS A 97 -20.79 1.15 15.94
C HIS A 97 -21.90 0.77 14.96
N ASN A 98 -21.52 0.20 13.81
CA ASN A 98 -22.42 -0.18 12.72
C ASN A 98 -23.41 0.94 12.37
N PRO A 99 -22.91 2.13 11.97
CA PRO A 99 -23.75 3.32 11.78
C PRO A 99 -24.80 3.18 10.67
N VAL A 100 -24.64 2.23 9.75
CA VAL A 100 -25.62 1.89 8.71
C VAL A 100 -26.13 0.49 8.97
N CYS A 101 -27.16 0.36 9.81
CA CYS A 101 -27.68 -0.93 10.29
C CYS A 101 -29.15 -1.21 9.95
N SER A 102 -29.84 -0.28 9.29
CA SER A 102 -31.24 -0.39 8.89
C SER A 102 -31.43 0.00 7.42
N VAL A 103 -32.51 -0.46 6.79
CA VAL A 103 -32.85 -0.05 5.42
C VAL A 103 -33.10 1.46 5.35
N ASP A 104 -33.83 1.98 6.33
CA ASP A 104 -34.19 3.39 6.48
C ASP A 104 -33.28 4.07 7.49
N GLY A 105 -32.87 5.30 7.17
CA GLY A 105 -32.40 6.28 8.15
C GLY A 105 -33.42 7.40 8.29
N ASP A 106 -33.14 8.35 9.18
CA ASP A 106 -33.92 9.57 9.37
C ASP A 106 -33.27 10.72 8.60
N LEU A 107 -33.82 11.07 7.43
CA LEU A 107 -33.29 12.17 6.60
C LEU A 107 -33.34 13.52 7.30
N ARG A 108 -34.27 13.76 8.23
CA ARG A 108 -34.32 15.03 8.97
C ARG A 108 -33.15 15.12 9.93
N LEU A 109 -32.83 14.01 10.60
CA LEU A 109 -31.64 13.88 11.42
C LEU A 109 -30.36 13.97 10.57
N ALA A 110 -30.32 13.33 9.40
CA ALA A 110 -29.18 13.37 8.49
C ALA A 110 -28.87 14.80 7.99
N LEU A 111 -29.89 15.63 7.84
CA LEU A 111 -29.79 17.03 7.42
C LEU A 111 -29.76 18.01 8.59
N TYR A 112 -29.66 17.53 9.83
CA TYR A 112 -29.58 18.38 11.01
C TYR A 112 -28.39 19.35 10.92
N GLY A 113 -28.61 20.61 11.34
CA GLY A 113 -27.59 21.67 11.29
C GLY A 113 -27.27 22.22 9.90
N SER A 114 -27.80 21.64 8.82
CA SER A 114 -27.42 22.02 7.44
C SER A 114 -28.06 23.30 6.90
N GLY A 115 -29.20 23.70 7.47
CA GLY A 115 -30.07 24.75 6.92
C GLY A 115 -30.80 24.39 5.62
N ILE A 116 -30.71 23.12 5.18
CA ILE A 116 -31.42 22.62 3.99
C ILE A 116 -32.85 22.24 4.40
N ASP A 117 -33.82 22.95 3.85
CA ASP A 117 -35.24 22.58 3.96
C ASP A 117 -35.58 21.60 2.84
N ILE A 118 -36.04 20.40 3.21
CA ILE A 118 -36.53 19.36 2.29
C ILE A 118 -38.05 19.35 2.16
N GLY A 119 -38.73 20.39 2.67
CA GLY A 119 -40.17 20.57 2.57
C GLY A 119 -40.90 20.38 3.90
N GLN A 120 -41.55 21.47 4.32
CA GLN A 120 -42.42 21.70 5.49
C GLN A 120 -41.70 21.81 6.85
N GLY A 121 -41.74 23.03 7.41
CA GLY A 121 -41.12 23.42 8.68
C GLY A 121 -41.47 22.53 9.87
N LEU A 122 -40.69 21.47 10.06
CA LEU A 122 -40.93 20.42 11.04
C LEU A 122 -39.82 20.39 12.08
N ARG A 123 -40.24 20.50 13.34
CA ARG A 123 -39.39 20.32 14.52
C ARG A 123 -38.94 18.85 14.59
N ILE A 124 -37.83 18.61 15.28
CA ILE A 124 -37.20 17.27 15.51
C ILE A 124 -38.21 16.20 15.99
N GLU A 125 -39.38 16.59 16.51
CA GLU A 125 -40.38 15.72 17.15
C GLU A 125 -41.57 15.29 16.25
N SER A 126 -41.37 15.14 14.94
CA SER A 126 -42.49 14.87 14.01
C SER A 126 -42.77 13.37 13.80
N PRO A 127 -43.98 12.95 13.36
CA PRO A 127 -44.37 11.54 13.29
C PRO A 127 -43.60 10.74 12.22
N ALA A 128 -43.25 9.49 12.53
CA ALA A 128 -42.46 8.58 11.67
C ALA A 128 -43.02 8.34 10.24
N GLY A 129 -44.30 8.64 9.99
CA GLY A 129 -44.93 8.47 8.68
C GLY A 129 -44.47 9.45 7.60
N GLU A 130 -44.06 10.66 7.96
CA GLU A 130 -43.67 11.71 6.99
C GLU A 130 -42.23 11.53 6.49
N THR A 131 -41.31 11.09 7.34
CA THR A 131 -39.91 10.80 6.94
C THR A 131 -39.84 9.65 5.94
N ARG A 132 -40.73 8.66 6.07
CA ARG A 132 -40.79 7.52 5.15
C ARG A 132 -41.18 7.92 3.73
N ALA A 133 -42.13 8.85 3.57
CA ALA A 133 -42.53 9.34 2.26
C ALA A 133 -41.38 10.04 1.51
N LEU A 134 -40.60 10.85 2.23
CA LEU A 134 -39.39 11.51 1.70
C LEU A 134 -38.30 10.49 1.30
N ASN A 135 -38.07 9.47 2.12
CA ASN A 135 -37.16 8.37 1.79
C ASN A 135 -37.58 7.65 0.51
N ASP A 136 -38.88 7.35 0.35
CA ASP A 136 -39.38 6.60 -0.80
C ASP A 136 -39.34 7.43 -2.10
N GLU A 137 -39.49 8.75 -2.02
CA GLU A 137 -39.38 9.67 -3.15
C GLU A 137 -37.93 9.87 -3.63
N LEU A 138 -37.01 10.19 -2.70
CA LEU A 138 -35.61 10.48 -3.04
C LEU A 138 -34.75 9.23 -3.22
N PHE A 139 -35.06 8.16 -2.48
CA PHE A 139 -34.28 6.92 -2.42
C PHE A 139 -35.19 5.68 -2.49
N PRO A 140 -35.83 5.43 -3.66
CA PRO A 140 -36.72 4.28 -3.81
C PRO A 140 -35.97 2.97 -3.52
N TRP A 141 -36.53 2.16 -2.62
CA TRP A 141 -36.00 0.86 -2.24
C TRP A 141 -36.71 -0.28 -2.96
N THR A 142 -36.28 -0.55 -4.20
CA THR A 142 -36.82 -1.63 -5.03
C THR A 142 -36.13 -2.97 -4.73
N ASN A 143 -36.71 -4.08 -5.19
CA ASN A 143 -36.07 -5.40 -5.09
C ASN A 143 -34.71 -5.45 -5.79
N ASP A 144 -34.54 -4.75 -6.91
CA ASP A 144 -33.25 -4.73 -7.63
C ASP A 144 -32.21 -3.93 -6.87
N VAL A 145 -32.61 -2.84 -6.20
CA VAL A 145 -31.74 -2.14 -5.25
C VAL A 145 -31.33 -3.06 -4.11
N ALA A 146 -32.28 -3.76 -3.47
CA ALA A 146 -31.97 -4.64 -2.35
C ALA A 146 -30.94 -5.72 -2.72
N LYS A 147 -31.07 -6.33 -3.90
CA LYS A 147 -30.12 -7.32 -4.43
C LYS A 147 -28.68 -6.78 -4.52
N THR A 148 -28.49 -5.49 -4.78
CA THR A 148 -27.13 -4.91 -4.83
C THR A 148 -26.39 -4.97 -3.49
N TYR A 149 -27.10 -5.02 -2.36
CA TYR A 149 -26.49 -5.14 -1.02
C TYR A 149 -26.27 -6.60 -0.62
N GLU A 150 -26.95 -7.54 -1.28
CA GLU A 150 -26.79 -8.98 -1.08
C GLU A 150 -25.74 -9.59 -2.04
N ALA A 151 -25.43 -8.89 -3.13
CA ALA A 151 -24.51 -9.36 -4.16
C ALA A 151 -23.04 -9.33 -3.71
N ASP A 152 -22.30 -10.39 -4.05
CA ASP A 152 -20.84 -10.45 -3.88
C ASP A 152 -20.12 -9.30 -4.63
N GLU A 153 -20.73 -8.75 -5.69
CA GLU A 153 -20.19 -7.63 -6.49
C GLU A 153 -20.13 -6.28 -5.75
N ALA A 154 -20.85 -6.15 -4.63
CA ALA A 154 -20.74 -4.99 -3.73
C ALA A 154 -19.61 -5.12 -2.70
N SER A 155 -18.95 -6.28 -2.64
CA SER A 155 -17.89 -6.53 -1.66
C SER A 155 -16.59 -5.80 -2.00
N VAL A 156 -15.92 -5.34 -0.95
CA VAL A 156 -14.67 -4.57 -1.02
C VAL A 156 -13.69 -5.14 -0.01
N GLY A 157 -12.47 -5.48 -0.46
CA GLY A 157 -11.41 -5.99 0.42
C GLY A 157 -11.72 -7.32 1.12
N ARG A 158 -12.66 -8.12 0.59
CA ARG A 158 -13.14 -9.33 1.26
C ARG A 158 -12.04 -10.39 1.39
N VAL A 159 -12.06 -11.11 2.51
CA VAL A 159 -11.27 -12.33 2.71
C VAL A 159 -12.17 -13.57 2.56
N ILE A 160 -11.80 -14.49 1.68
CA ILE A 160 -12.42 -15.81 1.55
C ILE A 160 -11.44 -16.83 2.10
N THR A 161 -11.86 -17.60 3.09
CA THR A 161 -11.02 -18.63 3.69
C THR A 161 -11.19 -19.97 2.99
N ALA A 162 -10.12 -20.76 2.93
CA ALA A 162 -10.22 -22.17 2.56
C ALA A 162 -11.05 -22.93 3.60
N SER A 163 -11.59 -24.08 3.23
CA SER A 163 -12.37 -24.92 4.15
C SER A 163 -11.49 -25.58 5.23
N GLY A 164 -12.08 -25.84 6.40
CA GLY A 164 -11.45 -26.58 7.48
C GLY A 164 -10.99 -25.72 8.65
N SER A 165 -10.11 -26.28 9.48
CA SER A 165 -9.59 -25.65 10.69
C SER A 165 -8.08 -25.81 10.78
N ILE A 166 -7.42 -24.91 11.50
CA ILE A 166 -5.97 -24.88 11.69
C ILE A 166 -5.64 -25.50 13.05
N GLU A 167 -4.81 -26.54 13.07
CA GLU A 167 -4.24 -27.06 14.33
C GLU A 167 -3.14 -26.11 14.82
N ILE A 168 -3.25 -25.64 16.06
CA ILE A 168 -2.20 -24.83 16.70
C ILE A 168 -1.30 -25.69 17.59
N ASN A 169 -0.05 -25.26 17.73
CA ASN A 169 0.98 -25.92 18.55
C ASN A 169 1.20 -27.39 18.16
N GLN A 170 1.14 -27.67 16.85
CA GLN A 170 1.23 -29.03 16.32
C GLN A 170 2.55 -29.70 16.76
N GLY A 171 2.48 -31.00 17.05
CA GLY A 171 3.63 -31.79 17.48
C GLY A 171 4.07 -31.58 18.95
N ARG A 172 3.47 -30.62 19.67
CA ARG A 172 3.80 -30.38 21.09
C ARG A 172 3.02 -31.31 22.02
N LYS A 173 3.67 -31.72 23.10
CA LYS A 173 3.04 -32.51 24.16
C LYS A 173 2.05 -31.64 24.93
N ARG A 174 0.84 -32.16 25.17
CA ARG A 174 -0.25 -31.44 25.84
C ARG A 174 -0.55 -32.01 27.22
N TYR A 175 -0.85 -31.12 28.17
CA TYR A 175 -1.07 -31.46 29.58
C TYR A 175 -2.30 -30.73 30.10
N ALA A 176 -3.10 -31.40 30.94
CA ALA A 176 -4.21 -30.77 31.63
C ALA A 176 -3.81 -30.47 33.08
N LEU A 177 -4.10 -29.24 33.53
CA LEU A 177 -3.76 -28.80 34.88
C LEU A 177 -4.93 -28.05 35.52
N ARG A 178 -5.33 -28.45 36.73
CA ARG A 178 -6.30 -27.68 37.51
C ARG A 178 -5.57 -26.51 38.18
N VAL A 179 -6.19 -25.33 38.08
CA VAL A 179 -5.68 -24.08 38.65
C VAL A 179 -6.81 -23.42 39.44
N THR A 180 -6.52 -23.03 40.68
CA THR A 180 -7.45 -22.34 41.58
C THR A 180 -6.91 -20.96 41.93
N ASN A 181 -7.72 -19.92 41.81
CA ASN A 181 -7.36 -18.58 42.24
C ASN A 181 -7.76 -18.35 43.70
N HIS A 182 -6.77 -18.34 44.60
CA HIS A 182 -6.95 -17.97 46.01
C HIS A 182 -6.71 -16.48 46.29
N GLY A 183 -6.52 -15.68 45.23
CA GLY A 183 -6.48 -14.23 45.32
C GLY A 183 -7.86 -13.61 45.52
N ASP A 184 -7.86 -12.37 45.98
CA ASP A 184 -9.04 -11.52 46.15
C ASP A 184 -9.36 -10.69 44.89
N ARG A 185 -8.58 -10.87 43.81
CA ARG A 185 -8.71 -10.16 42.54
C ARG A 185 -8.65 -11.12 41.35
N PRO A 186 -9.22 -10.72 40.19
CA PRO A 186 -9.10 -11.50 38.97
C PRO A 186 -7.64 -11.62 38.52
N VAL A 187 -7.28 -12.80 38.02
CA VAL A 187 -5.98 -13.06 37.38
C VAL A 187 -6.21 -13.53 35.95
N GLN A 188 -5.51 -12.93 35.00
CA GLN A 188 -5.61 -13.28 33.59
C GLN A 188 -4.22 -13.60 33.02
N ILE A 189 -4.07 -14.78 32.41
CA ILE A 189 -2.79 -15.29 31.90
C ILE A 189 -2.85 -15.38 30.39
N GLY A 190 -1.93 -14.70 29.71
CA GLY A 190 -1.78 -14.72 28.26
C GLY A 190 -1.19 -16.03 27.72
N SER A 191 -1.48 -16.33 26.46
CA SER A 191 -1.07 -17.55 25.74
C SER A 191 0.40 -17.95 25.92
N HIS A 192 1.32 -16.99 25.87
CA HIS A 192 2.78 -17.24 25.87
C HIS A 192 3.47 -16.97 27.20
N TYR A 193 2.71 -16.69 28.25
CA TYR A 193 3.29 -16.52 29.57
C TYR A 193 3.80 -17.88 30.10
N HIS A 194 5.02 -17.91 30.64
CA HIS A 194 5.59 -19.09 31.29
C HIS A 194 4.72 -19.51 32.48
N PHE A 195 4.04 -20.64 32.39
CA PHE A 195 2.90 -20.91 33.28
C PHE A 195 3.32 -21.09 34.75
N ALA A 196 4.50 -21.66 34.99
CA ALA A 196 5.07 -21.77 36.34
C ALA A 196 5.41 -20.41 36.97
N GLU A 197 5.62 -19.36 36.17
CA GLU A 197 5.89 -17.99 36.63
C GLU A 197 4.61 -17.24 37.03
N ALA A 198 3.42 -17.84 36.83
CA ALA A 198 2.16 -17.12 37.03
C ALA A 198 1.96 -16.69 38.48
N ASN A 199 1.05 -15.73 38.72
CA ASN A 199 0.78 -15.13 40.03
C ASN A 199 0.82 -16.17 41.18
N ALA A 200 1.56 -15.86 42.23
CA ALA A 200 1.78 -16.72 43.39
C ALA A 200 0.49 -17.19 44.08
N ARG A 201 -0.62 -16.44 43.94
CA ARG A 201 -1.96 -16.78 44.49
C ARG A 201 -2.76 -17.79 43.66
N LEU A 202 -2.23 -18.19 42.50
CA LEU A 202 -2.77 -19.31 41.74
C LEU A 202 -2.16 -20.60 42.25
N GLU A 203 -2.98 -21.43 42.89
CA GLU A 203 -2.60 -22.75 43.33
C GLU A 203 -2.70 -23.74 42.16
N MET A 204 -1.59 -24.40 41.86
CA MET A 204 -1.46 -25.37 40.77
C MET A 204 -0.25 -26.29 41.00
N ASP A 205 -0.10 -27.33 40.17
CA ASP A 205 1.17 -28.06 40.12
C ASP A 205 2.22 -27.27 39.33
N ARG A 206 3.14 -26.60 40.04
CA ARG A 206 4.20 -25.77 39.46
C ARG A 206 5.25 -26.61 38.72
N GLY A 207 5.45 -27.87 39.11
CA GLY A 207 6.34 -28.79 38.41
C GLY A 207 5.75 -29.23 37.06
N ILE A 208 4.45 -29.48 37.01
CA ILE A 208 3.76 -29.68 35.73
C ILE A 208 3.78 -28.37 34.92
N ALA A 209 3.60 -27.20 35.52
CA ALA A 209 3.62 -25.93 34.80
C ALA A 209 5.01 -25.52 34.24
N TYR A 210 6.10 -26.03 34.81
CA TYR A 210 7.47 -25.62 34.47
C TYR A 210 7.86 -26.00 33.03
N GLY A 211 8.39 -25.01 32.29
CA GLY A 211 8.72 -25.13 30.88
C GLY A 211 7.50 -25.24 29.95
N ARG A 212 6.32 -24.76 30.40
CA ARG A 212 5.07 -24.84 29.65
C ARG A 212 4.35 -23.49 29.58
N ARG A 213 3.47 -23.37 28.59
CA ARG A 213 2.57 -22.23 28.38
C ARG A 213 1.16 -22.71 28.04
N LEU A 214 0.18 -21.80 28.01
CA LEU A 214 -1.20 -22.15 27.66
C LEU A 214 -1.31 -22.63 26.20
N ASP A 215 -2.06 -23.71 25.99
CA ASP A 215 -2.43 -24.22 24.66
C ASP A 215 -3.73 -23.55 24.19
N ILE A 216 -3.61 -22.29 23.79
CA ILE A 216 -4.68 -21.42 23.30
C ILE A 216 -4.14 -20.57 22.12
N PRO A 217 -5.00 -19.96 21.29
CA PRO A 217 -4.55 -19.13 20.17
C PRO A 217 -3.61 -18.00 20.64
N ALA A 218 -2.55 -17.71 19.87
CA ALA A 218 -1.58 -16.68 20.22
C ALA A 218 -2.24 -15.32 20.47
N GLY A 219 -1.82 -14.63 21.53
CA GLY A 219 -2.43 -13.37 21.93
C GLY A 219 -3.80 -13.48 22.63
N THR A 220 -4.36 -14.67 22.86
CA THR A 220 -5.52 -14.83 23.76
C THR A 220 -5.07 -15.07 25.19
N ALA A 221 -6.02 -15.14 26.13
CA ALA A 221 -5.75 -15.33 27.55
C ALA A 221 -6.85 -16.15 28.23
N VAL A 222 -6.51 -16.77 29.37
CA VAL A 222 -7.47 -17.39 30.28
C VAL A 222 -7.59 -16.54 31.54
N ARG A 223 -8.83 -16.26 31.95
CA ARG A 223 -9.17 -15.46 33.12
C ARG A 223 -9.70 -16.33 34.26
N PHE A 224 -9.28 -16.01 35.47
CA PHE A 224 -9.67 -16.64 36.73
C PHE A 224 -10.21 -15.56 37.66
N GLU A 225 -11.50 -15.60 37.99
CA GLU A 225 -12.06 -14.73 39.04
C GLU A 225 -11.62 -15.20 40.43
N PRO A 226 -11.75 -14.37 41.48
CA PRO A 226 -11.50 -14.80 42.86
C PRO A 226 -12.29 -16.08 43.22
N GLY A 227 -11.61 -17.12 43.68
CA GLY A 227 -12.21 -18.41 44.01
C GLY A 227 -12.45 -19.36 42.83
N ASP A 228 -12.25 -18.92 41.58
CA ASP A 228 -12.42 -19.79 40.41
C ASP A 228 -11.41 -20.94 40.41
N SER A 229 -11.89 -22.15 40.13
CA SER A 229 -11.06 -23.33 39.82
C SER A 229 -11.38 -23.83 38.41
N ARG A 230 -10.38 -23.86 37.52
CA ARG A 230 -10.55 -24.32 36.12
C ARG A 230 -9.45 -25.30 35.73
N ILE A 231 -9.76 -26.21 34.80
CA ILE A 231 -8.74 -27.04 34.14
C ILE A 231 -8.31 -26.33 32.87
N VAL A 232 -7.01 -26.13 32.70
CA VAL A 232 -6.41 -25.55 31.50
C VAL A 232 -5.56 -26.57 30.75
N SER A 233 -5.43 -26.39 29.44
CA SER A 233 -4.48 -27.14 28.61
C SER A 233 -3.17 -26.36 28.48
N LEU A 234 -2.05 -27.05 28.64
CA LEU A 234 -0.70 -26.51 28.51
C LEU A 234 0.08 -27.27 27.44
N VAL A 235 0.99 -26.58 26.76
CA VAL A 235 2.01 -27.15 25.86
C VAL A 235 3.40 -26.77 26.34
N ASP A 236 4.38 -27.63 26.10
CA ASP A 236 5.78 -27.30 26.33
C ASP A 236 6.19 -26.06 25.49
N ILE A 237 7.03 -25.17 26.05
CA ILE A 237 7.70 -24.13 25.24
C ILE A 237 8.66 -24.81 24.25
N ALA A 238 8.97 -24.12 23.16
CA ALA A 238 9.79 -24.67 22.09
C ALA A 238 11.11 -23.93 21.91
N GLY A 239 11.74 -24.04 20.73
CA GLY A 239 13.05 -23.44 20.49
C GLY A 239 14.11 -23.95 21.47
N ASN A 240 14.94 -23.06 22.03
CA ASN A 240 16.00 -23.40 22.98
C ASN A 240 15.48 -23.86 24.35
N ARG A 241 14.17 -23.67 24.61
CA ARG A 241 13.50 -23.95 25.89
C ARG A 241 14.19 -23.27 27.06
N VAL A 242 14.28 -21.95 27.00
CA VAL A 242 14.83 -21.12 28.07
C VAL A 242 13.71 -20.26 28.66
N VAL A 243 13.56 -20.30 29.98
CA VAL A 243 12.61 -19.46 30.71
C VAL A 243 13.30 -18.18 31.16
N SER A 244 12.68 -17.03 30.92
CA SER A 244 13.13 -15.73 31.44
C SER A 244 11.93 -14.83 31.74
N GLY A 245 12.17 -13.74 32.47
CA GLY A 245 11.13 -12.79 32.88
C GLY A 245 10.19 -13.36 33.95
N GLY A 246 8.94 -12.89 33.95
CA GLY A 246 7.92 -13.36 34.88
C GLY A 246 8.20 -12.95 36.34
N ASN A 247 8.05 -13.87 37.29
CA ASN A 247 8.42 -13.66 38.69
C ASN A 247 9.86 -14.08 38.98
N ASN A 248 10.60 -14.51 37.95
CA ASN A 248 11.95 -15.06 38.07
C ASN A 248 12.02 -16.25 39.03
N PHE A 249 10.98 -17.08 39.06
CA PHE A 249 10.90 -18.26 39.92
C PHE A 249 11.82 -19.39 39.45
N ALA A 250 11.93 -19.63 38.15
CA ALA A 250 12.82 -20.64 37.58
C ALA A 250 13.41 -20.21 36.23
N PRO A 251 14.28 -19.17 36.22
CA PRO A 251 14.95 -18.72 35.01
C PRO A 251 15.98 -19.75 34.51
N GLY A 252 16.27 -19.69 33.22
CA GLY A 252 17.29 -20.48 32.55
C GLY A 252 16.75 -21.65 31.72
N PRO A 253 17.64 -22.49 31.18
CA PRO A 253 17.26 -23.64 30.37
C PRO A 253 16.37 -24.61 31.14
N VAL A 254 15.32 -25.12 30.47
CA VAL A 254 14.38 -26.06 31.08
C VAL A 254 15.08 -27.38 31.41
N ASP A 255 15.36 -27.60 32.70
CA ASP A 255 15.92 -28.84 33.24
C ASP A 255 14.90 -29.52 34.17
N ARG A 256 14.19 -30.51 33.64
CA ARG A 256 13.17 -31.24 34.40
C ARG A 256 13.77 -32.20 35.45
N THR A 257 15.09 -32.43 35.46
CA THR A 257 15.71 -33.26 36.50
C THR A 257 15.75 -32.56 37.86
N LYS A 258 15.76 -31.22 37.86
CA LYS A 258 15.80 -30.37 39.06
C LYS A 258 14.42 -29.91 39.55
N ILE A 259 13.34 -30.52 39.06
CA ILE A 259 11.98 -30.01 39.28
C ILE A 259 11.59 -29.94 40.76
N LYS A 260 12.08 -30.89 41.58
CA LYS A 260 11.82 -30.89 43.02
C LYS A 260 12.48 -29.72 43.73
N GLU A 261 13.72 -29.40 43.34
CA GLU A 261 14.47 -28.25 43.88
C GLU A 261 13.81 -26.94 43.44
N LEU A 262 13.48 -26.81 42.16
CA LEU A 262 12.83 -25.62 41.61
C LEU A 262 11.46 -25.35 42.25
N VAL A 263 10.64 -26.37 42.46
CA VAL A 263 9.34 -26.22 43.14
C VAL A 263 9.53 -25.82 44.60
N ALA A 264 10.53 -26.37 45.30
CA ALA A 264 10.84 -25.96 46.66
C ALA A 264 11.28 -24.48 46.73
N GLU A 265 12.10 -24.02 45.80
CA GLU A 265 12.49 -22.60 45.70
C GLU A 265 11.29 -21.70 45.36
N MET A 266 10.43 -22.10 44.42
CA MET A 266 9.16 -21.41 44.12
C MET A 266 8.28 -21.23 45.36
N GLN A 267 8.12 -22.29 46.16
CA GLN A 267 7.35 -22.24 47.40
C GLN A 267 7.99 -21.32 48.44
N LYS A 268 9.33 -21.29 48.55
CA LYS A 268 10.05 -20.33 49.41
C LYS A 268 9.81 -18.89 48.97
N MET A 269 9.68 -18.65 47.66
CA MET A 269 9.30 -17.35 47.08
C MET A 269 7.80 -17.05 47.18
N GLY A 270 7.01 -17.94 47.80
CA GLY A 270 5.59 -17.74 48.10
C GLY A 270 4.62 -18.24 47.03
N ALA A 271 5.09 -18.94 45.99
CA ALA A 271 4.22 -19.50 44.96
C ALA A 271 3.39 -20.66 45.53
N MET A 272 2.05 -20.55 45.44
CA MET A 272 1.16 -21.64 45.82
C MET A 272 1.35 -22.83 44.89
N HIS A 273 1.49 -24.01 45.51
CA HIS A 273 1.72 -25.26 44.84
C HIS A 273 0.88 -26.38 45.48
N VAL A 274 0.21 -27.15 44.63
CA VAL A 274 -0.41 -28.43 44.99
C VAL A 274 0.02 -29.48 43.97
N ALA A 275 0.54 -30.61 44.43
CA ALA A 275 0.91 -31.72 43.56
C ALA A 275 -0.34 -32.34 42.92
N GLN A 276 -0.30 -32.62 41.62
CA GLN A 276 -1.39 -33.23 40.87
C GLN A 276 -0.87 -34.41 40.03
N ALA A 277 -1.74 -35.36 39.70
CA ALA A 277 -1.39 -36.40 38.74
C ALA A 277 -1.17 -35.76 37.36
N GLU A 278 -0.11 -36.16 36.64
CA GLU A 278 0.11 -35.69 35.28
C GLU A 278 -0.97 -36.25 34.36
N LEU A 279 -1.88 -35.38 33.91
CA LEU A 279 -2.93 -35.72 32.96
C LEU A 279 -2.54 -35.27 31.56
N ARG A 280 -2.62 -36.16 30.58
CA ARG A 280 -2.45 -35.83 29.16
C ARG A 280 -3.75 -35.26 28.62
N ALA A 281 -3.70 -34.07 28.03
CA ALA A 281 -4.83 -33.54 27.29
C ALA A 281 -4.94 -34.29 25.95
N ALA A 282 -6.10 -34.90 25.69
CA ALA A 282 -6.24 -35.91 24.64
C ALA A 282 -6.40 -35.35 23.22
N ARG A 283 -6.78 -34.08 23.04
CA ARG A 283 -7.16 -33.55 21.72
C ARG A 283 -6.31 -32.35 21.31
N PRO A 284 -5.85 -32.31 20.05
CA PRO A 284 -5.33 -31.11 19.44
C PRO A 284 -6.29 -29.94 19.56
N ARG A 285 -5.74 -28.74 19.72
CA ARG A 285 -6.53 -27.51 19.64
C ARG A 285 -6.55 -27.02 18.21
N THR A 286 -7.76 -26.84 17.69
CA THR A 286 -7.97 -26.26 16.37
C THR A 286 -8.64 -24.89 16.47
N VAL A 287 -8.38 -24.05 15.48
CA VAL A 287 -9.00 -22.73 15.29
C VAL A 287 -9.67 -22.74 13.92
N ASP A 288 -10.93 -22.32 13.87
CA ASP A 288 -11.63 -22.11 12.61
C ASP A 288 -10.89 -21.07 11.73
N ARG A 289 -10.80 -21.31 10.42
CA ARG A 289 -10.01 -20.44 9.52
C ARG A 289 -10.51 -19.00 9.47
N ALA A 290 -11.83 -18.75 9.55
CA ALA A 290 -12.35 -17.38 9.59
C ALA A 290 -11.94 -16.66 10.88
N THR A 291 -11.98 -17.36 12.01
CA THR A 291 -11.48 -16.83 13.29
C THR A 291 -9.98 -16.56 13.24
N TYR A 292 -9.20 -17.44 12.61
CA TYR A 292 -7.77 -17.25 12.41
C TYR A 292 -7.48 -16.02 11.53
N ALA A 293 -8.13 -15.92 10.37
CA ALA A 293 -7.94 -14.82 9.44
C ALA A 293 -8.32 -13.46 10.07
N MET A 294 -9.40 -13.42 10.87
CA MET A 294 -9.77 -12.22 11.64
C MET A 294 -8.72 -11.84 12.68
N THR A 295 -8.01 -12.82 13.25
CA THR A 295 -7.07 -12.57 14.36
C THR A 295 -5.65 -12.25 13.88
N TYR A 296 -5.17 -12.92 12.83
CA TYR A 296 -3.79 -12.87 12.36
C TYR A 296 -3.67 -12.48 10.88
N GLY A 297 -4.78 -12.19 10.19
CA GLY A 297 -4.80 -12.13 8.73
C GLY A 297 -4.85 -13.52 8.07
N PRO A 298 -5.19 -13.58 6.78
CA PRO A 298 -5.33 -14.83 6.04
C PRO A 298 -4.01 -15.63 5.99
N THR A 299 -4.13 -16.92 5.68
CA THR A 299 -3.01 -17.86 5.53
C THR A 299 -3.16 -18.71 4.27
N ILE A 300 -2.28 -19.70 4.06
CA ILE A 300 -2.15 -20.50 2.84
C ILE A 300 -3.51 -20.98 2.31
N GLY A 301 -3.78 -20.67 1.04
CA GLY A 301 -5.01 -21.01 0.30
C GLY A 301 -6.21 -20.10 0.56
N ASP A 302 -6.13 -19.19 1.54
CA ASP A 302 -7.12 -18.12 1.66
C ASP A 302 -6.89 -17.06 0.57
N ARG A 303 -7.94 -16.31 0.25
CA ARG A 303 -7.94 -15.29 -0.81
C ARG A 303 -8.36 -13.94 -0.28
N VAL A 304 -7.75 -12.88 -0.80
CA VAL A 304 -8.05 -11.49 -0.47
C VAL A 304 -8.40 -10.73 -1.74
N GLN A 305 -9.55 -10.06 -1.74
CA GLN A 305 -9.92 -9.14 -2.81
C GLN A 305 -9.10 -7.85 -2.71
N LEU A 306 -8.63 -7.34 -3.84
CA LEU A 306 -7.85 -6.11 -3.89
C LEU A 306 -8.76 -4.90 -4.09
N GLY A 307 -9.03 -4.13 -3.03
CA GLY A 307 -9.94 -2.98 -3.07
C GLY A 307 -11.36 -3.40 -3.47
N ASP A 308 -12.00 -2.62 -4.33
CA ASP A 308 -13.29 -2.93 -4.97
C ASP A 308 -13.12 -3.50 -6.39
N THR A 309 -11.93 -4.02 -6.72
CA THR A 309 -11.66 -4.67 -8.00
C THR A 309 -12.23 -6.10 -8.03
N CYS A 310 -12.23 -6.71 -9.21
CA CYS A 310 -12.52 -8.14 -9.38
C CYS A 310 -11.30 -9.06 -9.18
N LEU A 311 -10.16 -8.53 -8.70
CA LEU A 311 -8.91 -9.29 -8.52
C LEU A 311 -8.81 -9.93 -7.14
N TRP A 312 -8.39 -11.19 -7.11
CA TRP A 312 -8.21 -11.99 -5.91
C TRP A 312 -6.77 -12.47 -5.78
N ALA A 313 -6.14 -12.15 -4.65
CA ALA A 313 -4.81 -12.61 -4.26
C ALA A 313 -4.94 -13.87 -3.38
N GLU A 314 -4.42 -15.01 -3.81
CA GLU A 314 -4.36 -16.25 -3.00
C GLU A 314 -3.01 -16.35 -2.29
N ILE A 315 -3.03 -16.68 -0.99
CA ILE A 315 -1.80 -16.83 -0.20
C ILE A 315 -1.06 -18.10 -0.59
N GLU A 316 0.12 -17.95 -1.18
CA GLU A 316 0.92 -19.03 -1.78
C GLU A 316 1.69 -19.84 -0.73
N TRP A 317 2.15 -19.19 0.34
CA TRP A 317 2.80 -19.81 1.50
C TRP A 317 2.75 -18.88 2.73
N ASP A 318 2.99 -19.44 3.91
CA ASP A 318 3.01 -18.73 5.21
C ASP A 318 4.25 -19.13 6.00
N ALA A 319 5.01 -18.15 6.48
CA ALA A 319 6.21 -18.34 7.28
C ALA A 319 5.94 -18.80 8.72
N THR A 320 4.70 -18.63 9.18
CA THR A 320 4.37 -18.81 10.59
C THR A 320 4.44 -20.27 11.04
N VAL A 321 4.52 -20.44 12.36
CA VAL A 321 4.23 -21.72 13.02
C VAL A 321 2.95 -21.51 13.81
N TYR A 322 1.87 -22.20 13.42
CA TYR A 322 0.55 -21.94 13.97
C TYR A 322 0.51 -22.11 15.50
N GLY A 323 0.11 -21.05 16.20
CA GLY A 323 0.13 -20.94 17.65
C GLY A 323 1.32 -20.19 18.25
N ASP A 324 2.32 -19.81 17.45
CA ASP A 324 3.46 -18.95 17.81
C ASP A 324 3.46 -17.63 17.00
N GLU A 325 2.29 -17.14 16.56
CA GLU A 325 2.16 -15.88 15.83
C GLU A 325 2.64 -14.68 16.67
N ALA A 326 3.48 -13.83 16.07
CA ALA A 326 3.95 -12.60 16.69
C ALA A 326 2.79 -11.60 16.78
N LYS A 327 2.37 -11.24 18.00
CA LYS A 327 1.29 -10.26 18.22
C LYS A 327 1.60 -9.37 19.41
N PHE A 328 1.52 -8.07 19.18
CA PHE A 328 1.76 -7.04 20.19
C PHE A 328 0.47 -6.66 20.94
N GLY A 329 0.60 -6.24 22.20
CA GLY A 329 -0.49 -5.68 23.01
C GLY A 329 -0.61 -6.25 24.43
N GLY A 330 -1.59 -5.74 25.18
CA GLY A 330 -1.87 -6.16 26.56
C GLY A 330 -2.14 -7.67 26.67
N GLY A 331 -1.25 -8.38 27.36
CA GLY A 331 -1.35 -9.83 27.56
C GLY A 331 -1.08 -10.69 26.32
N LYS A 332 -0.47 -10.13 25.27
CA LYS A 332 -0.22 -10.81 23.98
C LYS A 332 1.13 -11.54 23.94
N THR A 333 1.60 -11.88 22.73
CA THR A 333 2.79 -12.70 22.47
C THR A 333 4.11 -11.96 22.67
N LEU A 334 4.25 -10.77 22.08
CA LEU A 334 5.50 -9.99 22.09
C LEU A 334 5.67 -9.26 23.43
N ARG A 335 6.14 -9.99 24.43
CA ARG A 335 6.45 -9.51 25.79
C ARG A 335 7.72 -10.18 26.31
N ASP A 336 8.37 -9.54 27.27
CA ASP A 336 9.64 -9.98 27.86
C ASP A 336 9.64 -11.47 28.26
N GLY A 337 10.66 -12.19 27.80
CA GLY A 337 10.86 -13.62 28.01
C GLY A 337 9.90 -14.54 27.26
N MET A 338 8.93 -13.97 26.53
CA MET A 338 7.91 -14.68 25.76
C MET A 338 8.27 -14.57 24.29
N GLY A 339 7.47 -13.87 23.47
CA GLY A 339 7.85 -13.56 22.08
C GLY A 339 8.94 -12.49 21.94
N GLN A 340 9.29 -11.77 23.03
CA GLN A 340 10.42 -10.85 23.08
C GLN A 340 11.57 -11.47 23.88
N VAL A 341 12.77 -11.46 23.30
CA VAL A 341 14.00 -11.94 23.91
C VAL A 341 14.46 -10.98 25.00
N SER A 342 14.76 -11.49 26.21
CA SER A 342 15.20 -10.67 27.36
C SER A 342 16.69 -10.32 27.35
N GLY A 343 17.53 -11.16 26.73
CA GLY A 343 18.99 -11.14 26.91
C GLY A 343 19.80 -10.51 25.77
N LEU A 344 19.16 -10.05 24.69
CA LEU A 344 19.85 -9.58 23.49
C LEU A 344 19.81 -8.05 23.36
N GLY A 345 20.89 -7.49 22.85
CA GLY A 345 20.99 -6.06 22.56
C GLY A 345 20.56 -5.70 21.14
N ARG A 346 20.49 -4.39 20.86
CA ARG A 346 20.12 -3.83 19.54
C ARG A 346 20.94 -4.37 18.37
N ALA A 347 22.19 -4.79 18.58
CA ALA A 347 23.02 -5.35 17.51
C ALA A 347 22.46 -6.67 16.94
N GLU A 348 21.75 -7.44 17.76
CA GLU A 348 21.22 -8.76 17.40
C GLU A 348 19.71 -8.72 17.14
N CYS A 349 19.02 -7.71 17.67
CA CYS A 349 17.58 -7.54 17.50
C CYS A 349 17.23 -6.65 16.30
N LEU A 350 15.97 -6.78 15.85
CA LEU A 350 15.38 -5.88 14.86
C LEU A 350 15.19 -4.48 15.46
N ASP A 351 15.27 -3.44 14.63
CA ASP A 351 14.86 -2.09 15.04
C ASP A 351 13.31 -1.96 14.93
N LEU A 352 12.69 -2.62 13.94
CA LEU A 352 11.24 -2.73 13.75
C LEU A 352 10.86 -4.13 13.25
N VAL A 353 9.77 -4.69 13.76
CA VAL A 353 9.08 -5.84 13.19
C VAL A 353 7.68 -5.46 12.71
N ILE A 354 7.33 -5.82 11.49
CA ILE A 354 5.95 -5.72 10.98
C ILE A 354 5.36 -7.13 10.99
N THR A 355 4.39 -7.38 11.85
CA THR A 355 3.92 -8.73 12.15
C THR A 355 2.80 -9.19 11.23
N ASN A 356 2.78 -10.46 10.83
CA ASN A 356 1.67 -11.10 10.13
C ASN A 356 1.23 -10.39 8.82
N CYS A 357 2.18 -10.00 7.97
CA CYS A 357 1.90 -9.25 6.74
C CYS A 357 1.46 -10.17 5.59
N VAL A 358 0.36 -9.85 4.90
CA VAL A 358 0.14 -10.38 3.55
C VAL A 358 0.99 -9.57 2.58
N ILE A 359 2.09 -10.12 2.11
CA ILE A 359 3.01 -9.48 1.17
C ILE A 359 2.52 -9.74 -0.24
N VAL A 360 2.31 -8.67 -1.01
CA VAL A 360 2.04 -8.72 -2.45
C VAL A 360 3.23 -8.06 -3.14
N ASP A 361 4.03 -8.86 -3.84
CA ASP A 361 5.23 -8.43 -4.55
C ASP A 361 5.32 -9.18 -5.89
N TYR A 362 6.16 -8.71 -6.83
CA TYR A 362 6.38 -9.46 -8.08
C TYR A 362 6.99 -10.85 -7.81
N SER A 363 7.71 -11.00 -6.69
CA SER A 363 8.33 -12.25 -6.26
C SER A 363 7.33 -13.31 -5.81
N GLY A 364 6.13 -12.92 -5.37
CA GLY A 364 5.10 -13.83 -4.87
C GLY A 364 4.04 -13.13 -4.02
N ILE A 365 3.02 -13.89 -3.62
CA ILE A 365 1.95 -13.45 -2.71
C ILE A 365 1.92 -14.37 -1.50
N TYR A 366 2.38 -13.88 -0.35
CA TYR A 366 2.64 -14.77 0.79
C TYR A 366 2.49 -14.08 2.14
N LYS A 367 2.53 -14.86 3.22
CA LYS A 367 2.33 -14.39 4.59
C LYS A 367 3.62 -14.51 5.39
N ALA A 368 4.11 -13.40 5.94
CA ALA A 368 5.31 -13.40 6.78
C ALA A 368 5.38 -12.18 7.71
N ASP A 369 6.24 -12.26 8.72
CA ASP A 369 6.75 -11.08 9.42
C ASP A 369 7.86 -10.43 8.58
N ILE A 370 8.00 -9.10 8.68
CA ILE A 370 9.08 -8.33 8.04
C ILE A 370 9.94 -7.72 9.14
N GLY A 371 11.23 -8.04 9.15
CA GLY A 371 12.22 -7.49 10.06
C GLY A 371 13.03 -6.37 9.42
N VAL A 372 13.11 -5.22 10.09
CA VAL A 372 13.85 -4.05 9.65
C VAL A 372 14.96 -3.72 10.64
N ARG A 373 16.15 -3.39 10.12
CA ARG A 373 17.29 -2.89 10.91
C ARG A 373 18.10 -1.90 10.09
N ALA A 374 18.47 -0.78 10.70
CA ALA A 374 19.17 0.34 10.06
C ALA A 374 18.50 0.79 8.74
N GLY A 375 17.17 0.84 8.75
CA GLY A 375 16.35 1.25 7.62
C GLY A 375 16.27 0.27 6.45
N ARG A 376 16.82 -0.95 6.58
CA ARG A 376 16.79 -2.00 5.56
C ARG A 376 15.99 -3.21 6.01
N ILE A 377 15.40 -3.91 5.05
CA ILE A 377 14.78 -5.22 5.28
C ILE A 377 15.91 -6.21 5.55
N VAL A 378 15.95 -6.81 6.74
CA VAL A 378 16.99 -7.78 7.14
C VAL A 378 16.46 -9.20 7.27
N GLY A 379 15.14 -9.37 7.27
CA GLY A 379 14.51 -10.69 7.28
C GLY A 379 13.05 -10.63 6.84
N ILE A 380 12.62 -11.67 6.14
CA ILE A 380 11.23 -11.94 5.78
C ILE A 380 11.01 -13.40 6.18
N GLY A 381 10.10 -13.65 7.12
CA GLY A 381 9.95 -14.97 7.69
C GLY A 381 9.17 -14.96 8.99
N LYS A 382 9.61 -15.73 9.99
CA LYS A 382 9.00 -15.77 11.31
C LYS A 382 9.85 -15.00 12.31
N ALA A 383 9.31 -13.94 12.87
CA ALA A 383 9.94 -13.19 13.95
C ALA A 383 9.58 -13.78 15.34
N GLY A 384 10.33 -13.35 16.35
CA GLY A 384 9.99 -13.60 17.75
C GLY A 384 11.21 -13.96 18.60
N ASN A 385 11.02 -14.92 19.49
CA ASN A 385 12.05 -15.35 20.45
C ASN A 385 12.42 -16.82 20.23
N PRO A 386 13.67 -17.12 19.79
CA PRO A 386 14.12 -18.49 19.56
C PRO A 386 14.22 -19.31 20.86
N ASP A 387 14.13 -18.69 22.04
CA ASP A 387 14.18 -19.41 23.31
C ASP A 387 12.88 -20.16 23.65
N VAL A 388 11.76 -19.75 23.05
CA VAL A 388 10.43 -20.29 23.40
C VAL A 388 9.56 -20.62 22.20
N MET A 389 9.92 -20.17 21.00
CA MET A 389 9.18 -20.37 19.75
C MET A 389 9.98 -21.24 18.77
N ASP A 390 9.26 -22.06 17.99
CA ASP A 390 9.88 -22.80 16.89
C ASP A 390 9.96 -21.92 15.63
N GLY A 391 10.92 -22.23 14.76
CA GLY A 391 10.98 -21.69 13.40
C GLY A 391 11.33 -20.21 13.30
N VAL A 392 11.78 -19.55 14.38
CA VAL A 392 12.21 -18.14 14.33
C VAL A 392 13.38 -18.02 13.36
N THR A 393 13.19 -17.21 12.32
CA THR A 393 14.21 -17.00 11.28
C THR A 393 15.47 -16.40 11.92
N PRO A 394 16.67 -16.92 11.62
CA PRO A 394 17.92 -16.37 12.15
C PRO A 394 18.03 -14.86 11.88
N GLY A 395 18.27 -14.07 12.93
CA GLY A 395 18.37 -12.61 12.85
C GLY A 395 17.03 -11.86 12.88
N MET A 396 15.89 -12.56 12.98
CA MET A 396 14.56 -11.93 13.17
C MET A 396 14.13 -11.93 14.63
N PHE A 397 15.05 -11.54 15.52
CA PHE A 397 14.81 -11.54 16.95
C PHE A 397 14.12 -10.25 17.38
N VAL A 398 13.03 -10.38 18.14
CA VAL A 398 12.34 -9.26 18.76
C VAL A 398 12.92 -9.07 20.15
N GLY A 399 13.58 -7.95 20.42
CA GLY A 399 14.16 -7.64 21.73
C GLY A 399 13.56 -6.39 22.34
N ALA A 400 14.14 -5.92 23.45
CA ALA A 400 13.70 -4.70 24.12
C ALA A 400 13.89 -3.42 23.27
N SER A 401 14.73 -3.46 22.23
CA SER A 401 14.97 -2.35 21.30
C SER A 401 14.19 -2.44 19.99
N THR A 402 13.25 -3.38 19.89
CA THR A 402 12.46 -3.63 18.66
C THR A 402 11.08 -2.97 18.78
N GLU A 403 10.76 -2.05 17.86
CA GLU A 403 9.40 -1.56 17.68
C GLU A 403 8.52 -2.62 16.99
N ALA A 404 7.21 -2.61 17.24
CA ALA A 404 6.24 -3.49 16.60
C ALA A 404 5.17 -2.71 15.83
N MET A 405 4.97 -3.09 14.57
CA MET A 405 3.84 -2.64 13.76
C MET A 405 2.96 -3.83 13.40
N ALA A 406 1.65 -3.71 13.65
CA ALA A 406 0.69 -4.77 13.34
C ALA A 406 0.35 -4.78 11.83
N GLY A 407 0.77 -5.83 11.14
CA GLY A 407 0.42 -6.12 9.75
C GLY A 407 -0.70 -7.15 9.60
N GLU A 408 -1.21 -7.73 10.70
CA GLU A 408 -2.36 -8.64 10.64
C GLU A 408 -3.58 -7.98 9.99
N GLY A 409 -4.14 -8.64 8.98
CA GLY A 409 -5.25 -8.12 8.19
C GLY A 409 -4.87 -6.98 7.23
N ARG A 410 -3.58 -6.68 7.06
CA ARG A 410 -3.06 -5.70 6.10
C ARG A 410 -2.34 -6.39 4.95
N ILE A 411 -2.38 -5.74 3.78
CA ILE A 411 -1.53 -6.05 2.65
C ILE A 411 -0.29 -5.15 2.71
N VAL A 412 0.89 -5.69 2.45
CA VAL A 412 2.15 -4.96 2.36
C VAL A 412 2.73 -5.07 0.97
N THR A 413 3.09 -3.94 0.38
CA THR A 413 3.81 -3.86 -0.90
C THR A 413 5.10 -3.07 -0.72
N ALA A 414 5.99 -3.16 -1.70
CA ALA A 414 7.03 -2.14 -1.85
C ALA A 414 6.39 -0.77 -2.13
N GLY A 415 7.09 0.31 -1.75
CA GLY A 415 6.75 1.64 -2.22
C GLY A 415 6.90 1.74 -3.74
N ALA A 416 5.96 2.41 -4.40
CA ALA A 416 6.02 2.58 -5.86
C ALA A 416 7.18 3.49 -6.28
N LEU A 417 7.66 3.26 -7.50
CA LEU A 417 8.63 4.08 -8.20
C LEU A 417 7.94 4.71 -9.40
N ASP A 418 7.86 6.04 -9.42
CA ASP A 418 7.44 6.77 -10.59
C ASP A 418 8.68 7.30 -11.31
N THR A 419 8.84 6.88 -12.57
CA THR A 419 10.04 7.15 -13.37
C THR A 419 9.81 8.08 -14.55
N HIS A 420 8.64 8.72 -14.63
CA HIS A 420 8.36 9.79 -15.58
C HIS A 420 7.78 11.01 -14.86
N VAL A 421 8.59 11.61 -13.98
CA VAL A 421 8.17 12.74 -13.13
C VAL A 421 8.68 14.08 -13.65
N HIS A 422 7.77 15.01 -13.95
CA HIS A 422 8.13 16.39 -14.18
C HIS A 422 8.19 17.12 -12.84
N PHE A 423 9.38 17.60 -12.45
CA PHE A 423 9.56 18.36 -11.20
C PHE A 423 9.09 19.81 -11.34
N ILE A 424 7.79 19.98 -11.58
CA ILE A 424 7.09 21.26 -11.80
C ILE A 424 6.84 21.99 -10.47
N CYS A 425 6.47 21.26 -9.42
CA CYS A 425 6.22 21.82 -8.10
C CYS A 425 6.60 20.82 -6.99
N PRO A 426 6.97 21.25 -5.77
CA PRO A 426 7.30 20.33 -4.69
C PRO A 426 6.10 19.55 -4.14
N GLN A 427 4.87 20.03 -4.38
CA GLN A 427 3.64 19.44 -3.85
C GLN A 427 3.42 18.00 -4.34
N LEU A 428 3.90 17.68 -5.55
CA LEU A 428 3.80 16.34 -6.13
C LEU A 428 4.43 15.26 -5.25
N ALA A 429 5.45 15.58 -4.44
CA ALA A 429 6.08 14.61 -3.54
C ALA A 429 5.12 14.16 -2.43
N TYR A 430 4.26 15.06 -1.94
CA TYR A 430 3.27 14.75 -0.92
C TYR A 430 2.09 13.97 -1.51
N GLU A 431 1.68 14.26 -2.74
CA GLU A 431 0.67 13.46 -3.46
C GLU A 431 1.18 12.06 -3.82
N ALA A 432 2.46 11.96 -4.21
CA ALA A 432 3.13 10.68 -4.42
C ALA A 432 3.11 9.84 -3.13
N LEU A 433 3.54 10.40 -1.99
CA LEU A 433 3.49 9.70 -0.71
C LEU A 433 2.07 9.38 -0.28
N GLY A 434 1.13 10.31 -0.44
CA GLY A 434 -0.28 10.10 -0.11
C GLY A 434 -0.94 8.95 -0.86
N SER A 435 -0.39 8.56 -2.01
CA SER A 435 -0.83 7.43 -2.83
C SER A 435 0.04 6.18 -2.71
N GLY A 436 1.19 6.22 -2.02
CA GLY A 436 2.08 5.06 -1.80
C GLY A 436 3.35 5.03 -2.67
N THR A 437 3.66 6.11 -3.38
CA THR A 437 4.90 6.26 -4.17
C THR A 437 6.02 6.85 -3.31
N THR A 438 7.19 6.20 -3.31
CA THR A 438 8.32 6.54 -2.41
C THR A 438 9.58 6.98 -3.15
N THR A 439 9.61 6.82 -4.47
CA THR A 439 10.75 7.17 -5.32
C THR A 439 10.26 7.90 -6.56
N LEU A 440 10.90 9.02 -6.88
CA LEU A 440 10.59 9.86 -8.03
C LEU A 440 11.84 10.01 -8.89
N ILE A 441 11.74 9.59 -10.15
CA ILE A 441 12.79 9.77 -11.16
C ILE A 441 12.21 10.54 -12.34
N GLY A 442 12.92 11.56 -12.79
CA GLY A 442 12.52 12.42 -13.90
C GLY A 442 13.31 13.72 -13.87
N GLY A 443 12.78 14.81 -14.40
CA GLY A 443 13.54 16.05 -14.51
C GLY A 443 12.68 17.29 -14.41
N GLY A 444 13.30 18.42 -14.09
CA GLY A 444 12.64 19.70 -13.98
C GLY A 444 13.39 20.71 -13.13
N THR A 445 12.94 21.97 -13.17
CA THR A 445 13.49 23.10 -12.40
C THR A 445 12.38 23.99 -11.84
N GLY A 446 11.21 23.43 -11.51
CA GLY A 446 10.00 24.21 -11.24
C GLY A 446 9.18 24.49 -12.51
N PRO A 447 8.20 25.42 -12.47
CA PRO A 447 7.18 25.58 -13.53
C PRO A 447 7.67 26.35 -14.77
N ASN A 448 8.92 26.16 -15.17
CA ASN A 448 9.45 26.69 -16.42
C ASN A 448 8.84 25.94 -17.61
N THR A 449 8.59 26.62 -18.73
CA THR A 449 7.98 26.02 -19.93
C THR A 449 8.65 24.72 -20.35
N GLY A 450 9.99 24.67 -20.33
CA GLY A 450 10.74 23.45 -20.64
C GLY A 450 10.49 22.29 -19.67
N THR A 451 10.24 22.55 -18.39
CA THR A 451 9.88 21.52 -17.39
C THR A 451 8.40 21.14 -17.48
N ASN A 452 7.51 22.09 -17.80
CA ASN A 452 6.10 21.81 -18.03
C ASN A 452 5.90 20.87 -19.24
N ALA A 453 6.84 20.86 -20.18
CA ALA A 453 6.83 19.99 -21.35
C ALA A 453 7.74 18.77 -21.24
N THR A 454 8.89 18.85 -20.54
CA THR A 454 9.93 17.81 -20.61
C THR A 454 10.52 17.46 -19.24
N THR A 455 10.78 16.18 -19.01
CA THR A 455 11.52 15.63 -17.86
C THR A 455 13.02 15.90 -17.94
N CYS A 456 13.42 17.17 -18.05
CA CYS A 456 14.81 17.60 -18.12
C CYS A 456 15.15 18.58 -16.98
N THR A 457 16.26 18.31 -16.26
CA THR A 457 16.97 19.29 -15.42
C THR A 457 18.24 19.72 -16.16
N PRO A 458 18.19 20.77 -17.00
CA PRO A 458 19.24 21.03 -17.98
C PRO A 458 20.48 21.70 -17.38
N GLY A 459 21.66 21.10 -17.61
CA GLY A 459 22.96 21.68 -17.25
C GLY A 459 23.37 21.47 -15.78
N ALA A 460 24.67 21.53 -15.52
CA ALA A 460 25.26 21.20 -14.22
C ALA A 460 24.72 22.07 -13.05
N PHE A 461 24.48 23.36 -13.30
CA PHE A 461 23.94 24.29 -12.30
C PHE A 461 22.57 23.84 -11.79
N ASN A 462 21.65 23.53 -12.70
CA ASN A 462 20.28 23.17 -12.34
C ASN A 462 20.22 21.81 -11.66
N ILE A 463 21.07 20.85 -12.07
CA ILE A 463 21.16 19.54 -11.43
C ILE A 463 21.59 19.69 -9.96
N ARG A 464 22.64 20.46 -9.71
CA ARG A 464 23.07 20.78 -8.34
C ARG A 464 21.94 21.45 -7.55
N ALA A 465 21.34 22.50 -8.11
CA ALA A 465 20.31 23.29 -7.42
C ALA A 465 19.10 22.43 -7.04
N MET A 466 18.67 21.52 -7.92
CA MET A 466 17.55 20.62 -7.66
C MET A 466 17.89 19.49 -6.69
N LEU A 467 19.11 18.95 -6.72
CA LEU A 467 19.57 18.00 -5.70
C LEU A 467 19.59 18.64 -4.31
N GLU A 468 20.09 19.88 -4.19
CA GLU A 468 20.04 20.64 -2.93
C GLU A 468 18.60 20.99 -2.51
N ALA A 469 17.73 21.41 -3.46
CA ALA A 469 16.35 21.79 -3.17
C ALA A 469 15.47 20.60 -2.73
N THR A 470 15.75 19.39 -3.23
CA THR A 470 15.00 18.18 -2.92
C THR A 470 15.56 17.38 -1.74
N ASP A 471 16.64 17.86 -1.10
CA ASP A 471 17.28 17.21 0.04
C ASP A 471 16.33 17.06 1.25
N SER A 472 15.35 17.97 1.38
CA SER A 472 14.34 17.93 2.45
C SER A 472 13.09 17.12 2.12
N LEU A 473 12.90 16.72 0.86
CA LEU A 473 11.71 15.95 0.46
C LEU A 473 11.83 14.49 0.93
N PRO A 474 10.84 13.92 1.62
CA PRO A 474 10.96 12.60 2.23
C PRO A 474 10.65 11.44 1.25
N VAL A 475 11.24 11.52 0.05
CA VAL A 475 11.19 10.51 -1.02
C VAL A 475 12.59 10.31 -1.60
N ASN A 476 12.83 9.16 -2.22
CA ASN A 476 14.03 8.98 -3.04
C ASN A 476 13.92 9.81 -4.32
N ILE A 477 15.01 10.43 -4.75
CA ILE A 477 15.02 11.32 -5.93
C ILE A 477 16.09 10.86 -6.92
N GLY A 478 15.77 10.84 -8.21
CA GLY A 478 16.75 10.76 -9.30
C GLY A 478 16.43 11.80 -10.37
N LEU A 479 17.43 12.56 -10.82
CA LEU A 479 17.24 13.64 -11.80
C LEU A 479 17.78 13.26 -13.18
N THR A 480 16.99 13.45 -14.24
CA THR A 480 17.40 13.29 -15.63
C THR A 480 17.84 14.64 -16.22
N GLY A 481 18.99 14.65 -16.88
CA GLY A 481 19.46 15.78 -17.69
C GLY A 481 18.76 15.82 -19.06
N LYS A 482 19.10 16.84 -19.86
CA LYS A 482 18.65 16.95 -21.25
C LYS A 482 19.59 16.18 -22.17
N GLY A 483 19.05 15.21 -22.91
CA GLY A 483 19.75 14.38 -23.89
C GLY A 483 19.82 14.99 -25.30
N ASN A 484 19.10 16.07 -25.57
CA ASN A 484 19.01 16.71 -26.88
C ASN A 484 20.25 17.56 -27.23
N CYS A 485 21.34 16.89 -27.61
CA CYS A 485 22.52 17.54 -28.18
C CYS A 485 23.28 16.56 -29.09
N SER A 486 23.67 17.00 -30.28
CA SER A 486 24.51 16.20 -31.20
C SER A 486 26.01 16.28 -30.88
N ALA A 487 26.37 16.83 -29.72
CA ALA A 487 27.75 16.94 -29.23
C ALA A 487 27.89 16.34 -27.82
N GLU A 488 29.04 15.72 -27.56
CA GLU A 488 29.29 14.93 -26.34
C GLU A 488 29.40 15.79 -25.07
N ALA A 489 30.16 16.89 -25.11
CA ALA A 489 30.53 17.63 -23.91
C ALA A 489 29.34 18.14 -23.07
N PRO A 490 28.28 18.76 -23.66
CA PRO A 490 27.12 19.22 -22.89
C PRO A 490 26.29 18.09 -22.26
N LEU A 491 26.33 16.89 -22.83
CA LEU A 491 25.63 15.73 -22.26
C LEU A 491 26.41 15.16 -21.06
N ARG A 492 27.74 15.04 -21.20
CA ARG A 492 28.62 14.53 -20.14
C ARG A 492 28.60 15.40 -18.90
N GLU A 493 28.66 16.72 -19.04
CA GLU A 493 28.68 17.63 -17.87
C GLU A 493 27.46 17.44 -16.97
N GLN A 494 26.30 17.10 -17.53
CA GLN A 494 25.07 16.87 -16.77
C GLN A 494 25.16 15.57 -15.97
N VAL A 495 25.64 14.49 -16.60
CA VAL A 495 25.85 13.21 -15.92
C VAL A 495 26.89 13.34 -14.82
N LEU A 496 28.01 14.04 -15.07
CA LEU A 496 29.04 14.34 -14.07
C LEU A 496 28.52 15.20 -12.93
N ALA A 497 27.56 16.09 -13.18
CA ALA A 497 26.94 16.91 -12.15
C ALA A 497 25.96 16.14 -11.25
N GLY A 498 25.56 14.92 -11.61
CA GLY A 498 24.69 14.06 -10.79
C GLY A 498 23.45 13.51 -11.50
N ALA A 499 23.24 13.78 -12.78
CA ALA A 499 22.08 13.21 -13.48
C ALA A 499 22.16 11.67 -13.56
N VAL A 500 21.05 10.98 -13.26
CA VAL A 500 20.92 9.51 -13.30
C VAL A 500 20.64 8.97 -14.71
N GLY A 501 20.45 9.87 -15.66
CA GLY A 501 20.07 9.56 -17.04
C GLY A 501 19.82 10.84 -17.83
N LEU A 502 19.53 10.68 -19.12
CA LEU A 502 19.25 11.78 -20.04
C LEU A 502 17.91 11.55 -20.76
N LYS A 503 17.05 12.58 -20.78
CA LYS A 503 15.79 12.58 -21.54
C LYS A 503 16.01 13.20 -22.92
N ILE A 504 15.68 12.45 -23.96
CA ILE A 504 15.51 12.95 -25.33
C ILE A 504 14.03 13.29 -25.51
N HIS A 505 13.73 14.51 -25.98
CA HIS A 505 12.36 14.98 -26.19
C HIS A 505 12.18 15.73 -27.51
N GLU A 506 11.03 15.56 -28.16
CA GLU A 506 10.78 16.16 -29.49
C GLU A 506 10.75 17.69 -29.47
N ASP A 507 10.21 18.30 -28.42
CA ASP A 507 10.25 19.75 -28.17
C ASP A 507 11.66 20.34 -28.14
N TRP A 508 12.69 19.51 -27.92
CA TRP A 508 14.11 19.88 -28.02
C TRP A 508 14.82 19.25 -29.23
N GLY A 509 14.10 18.50 -30.07
CA GLY A 509 14.56 17.79 -31.26
C GLY A 509 15.03 16.37 -31.00
N SER A 510 14.17 15.37 -31.22
CA SER A 510 14.47 13.93 -31.07
C SER A 510 15.06 13.30 -32.34
N THR A 511 16.04 13.98 -32.94
CA THR A 511 16.59 13.59 -34.24
C THR A 511 17.55 12.39 -34.13
N PRO A 512 17.79 11.63 -35.22
CA PRO A 512 18.75 10.51 -35.22
C PRO A 512 20.16 10.86 -34.71
N ALA A 513 20.66 12.06 -35.00
CA ALA A 513 21.97 12.53 -34.54
C ALA A 513 22.01 12.76 -33.01
N VAL A 514 20.91 13.28 -32.45
CA VAL A 514 20.73 13.43 -31.00
C VAL A 514 20.64 12.07 -30.32
N ILE A 515 19.86 11.15 -30.89
CA ILE A 515 19.67 9.80 -30.36
C ILE A 515 21.00 9.06 -30.27
N ASP A 516 21.78 9.04 -31.36
CA ASP A 516 23.09 8.38 -31.38
C ASP A 516 24.05 8.96 -30.35
N MET A 517 24.21 10.30 -30.34
CA MET A 517 25.14 10.96 -29.43
C MET A 517 24.76 10.74 -27.96
N CYS A 518 23.48 10.88 -27.62
CA CYS A 518 23.00 10.67 -26.26
C CYS A 518 23.23 9.22 -25.79
N LEU A 519 22.91 8.23 -26.63
CA LEU A 519 23.16 6.83 -26.31
C LEU A 519 24.65 6.53 -26.11
N ARG A 520 25.55 7.10 -26.93
CA ARG A 520 27.01 6.95 -26.74
C ARG A 520 27.49 7.48 -25.39
N VAL A 521 26.96 8.63 -24.95
CA VAL A 521 27.30 9.20 -23.65
C VAL A 521 26.76 8.34 -22.50
N CYS A 522 25.50 7.89 -22.61
CA CYS A 522 24.89 7.02 -21.61
C CYS A 522 25.60 5.66 -21.52
N ASP A 523 26.01 5.08 -22.64
CA ASP A 523 26.83 3.85 -22.69
C ASP A 523 28.16 4.06 -21.96
N ALA A 524 28.84 5.18 -22.19
CA ALA A 524 30.14 5.48 -21.60
C ALA A 524 30.08 5.75 -20.08
N LEU A 525 28.93 6.19 -19.55
CA LEU A 525 28.77 6.62 -18.16
C LEU A 525 27.81 5.75 -17.33
N ASP A 526 27.30 4.66 -17.92
CA ASP A 526 26.36 3.71 -17.32
C ASP A 526 25.13 4.37 -16.69
N VAL A 527 24.44 5.21 -17.47
CA VAL A 527 23.18 5.84 -17.07
C VAL A 527 22.06 5.53 -18.06
N GLN A 528 20.79 5.65 -17.66
CA GLN A 528 19.69 5.35 -18.57
C GLN A 528 19.43 6.48 -19.58
N THR A 529 19.05 6.14 -20.80
CA THR A 529 18.47 7.07 -21.77
C THR A 529 16.96 6.91 -21.78
N THR A 530 16.22 8.00 -21.60
CA THR A 530 14.77 8.02 -21.79
C THR A 530 14.41 8.82 -23.03
N ILE A 531 13.34 8.44 -23.73
CA ILE A 531 12.97 9.08 -25.00
C ILE A 531 11.47 9.30 -25.14
N HIS A 532 11.15 10.49 -25.63
CA HIS A 532 9.91 10.87 -26.30
C HIS A 532 10.29 11.13 -27.76
N THR A 533 9.80 10.32 -28.69
CA THR A 533 10.28 10.33 -30.09
C THR A 533 9.63 11.43 -30.92
N ASP A 534 10.07 11.59 -32.16
CA ASP A 534 9.59 12.62 -33.11
C ASP A 534 8.16 12.31 -33.59
N THR A 535 7.13 12.92 -32.98
CA THR A 535 5.72 12.69 -33.36
C THR A 535 5.46 13.11 -34.79
N LEU A 536 6.11 14.19 -35.22
CA LEU A 536 5.94 14.82 -36.53
C LEU A 536 6.54 14.00 -37.66
N ASN A 537 7.37 12.99 -37.34
CA ASN A 537 8.18 12.27 -38.30
C ASN A 537 9.08 13.20 -39.13
N GLU A 538 9.51 14.33 -38.54
CA GLU A 538 10.26 15.39 -39.24
C GLU A 538 11.61 14.87 -39.76
N SER A 539 12.32 14.13 -38.92
CA SER A 539 13.62 13.55 -39.27
C SER A 539 13.55 12.11 -39.81
N GLY A 540 12.35 11.51 -39.81
CA GLY A 540 12.07 10.15 -40.25
C GLY A 540 11.00 9.46 -39.42
N PHE A 541 10.52 8.31 -39.89
CA PHE A 541 9.55 7.45 -39.19
C PHE A 541 10.19 6.57 -38.09
N VAL A 542 9.38 5.79 -37.37
CA VAL A 542 9.81 4.99 -36.21
C VAL A 542 10.99 4.06 -36.51
N GLU A 543 11.06 3.47 -37.70
CA GLU A 543 12.16 2.60 -38.14
C GLU A 543 13.50 3.34 -38.24
N HIS A 544 13.49 4.65 -38.52
CA HIS A 544 14.69 5.49 -38.55
C HIS A 544 15.18 5.79 -37.12
N THR A 545 14.26 6.06 -36.19
CA THR A 545 14.58 6.17 -34.76
C THR A 545 15.15 4.87 -34.21
N LEU A 546 14.54 3.72 -34.55
CA LEU A 546 15.05 2.39 -34.19
C LEU A 546 16.43 2.10 -34.78
N ALA A 547 16.68 2.51 -36.03
CA ALA A 547 18.00 2.43 -36.64
C ALA A 547 19.04 3.28 -35.89
N ALA A 548 18.68 4.49 -35.46
CA ALA A 548 19.53 5.36 -34.64
C ALA A 548 19.78 4.79 -33.23
N ILE A 549 18.80 4.09 -32.64
CA ILE A 549 19.00 3.36 -31.37
C ILE A 549 20.07 2.27 -31.53
N ALA A 550 20.14 1.63 -32.70
CA ALA A 550 21.17 0.65 -33.07
C ALA A 550 21.30 -0.50 -32.05
N GLY A 551 20.16 -0.97 -31.52
CA GLY A 551 20.11 -2.07 -30.54
C GLY A 551 20.62 -1.72 -29.14
N ARG A 552 20.96 -0.46 -28.85
CA ARG A 552 21.35 -0.01 -27.51
C ARG A 552 20.12 0.11 -26.59
N THR A 553 20.34 -0.07 -25.29
CA THR A 553 19.28 0.04 -24.29
C THR A 553 18.68 1.44 -24.25
N ILE A 554 17.36 1.52 -24.31
CA ILE A 554 16.63 2.80 -24.19
C ILE A 554 15.28 2.59 -23.53
N HIS A 555 14.88 3.53 -22.67
CA HIS A 555 13.56 3.57 -22.06
C HIS A 555 12.64 4.47 -22.88
N ALA A 556 11.72 3.87 -23.63
CA ALA A 556 10.71 4.60 -24.37
C ALA A 556 9.55 4.97 -23.45
N TYR A 557 9.30 6.27 -23.28
CA TYR A 557 8.15 6.76 -22.54
C TYR A 557 6.86 6.70 -23.36
N HIS A 558 5.73 6.63 -22.64
CA HIS A 558 4.35 6.66 -23.17
C HIS A 558 4.21 6.04 -24.57
N THR A 559 4.62 4.76 -24.68
CA THR A 559 4.85 4.08 -25.96
C THR A 559 3.59 3.88 -26.80
N GLU A 560 2.41 4.11 -26.23
CA GLU A 560 1.17 4.17 -26.99
C GLU A 560 1.06 5.39 -27.90
N GLY A 561 1.68 6.50 -27.51
CA GLY A 561 1.85 7.68 -28.35
C GLY A 561 0.91 8.85 -28.07
N ALA A 562 -0.16 8.73 -27.28
CA ALA A 562 -0.97 9.89 -26.88
C ALA A 562 -0.13 10.92 -26.10
N GLY A 563 0.74 10.45 -25.22
CA GLY A 563 1.75 11.26 -24.52
C GLY A 563 2.87 11.77 -25.43
N GLY A 564 2.99 11.23 -26.66
CA GLY A 564 3.88 11.68 -27.72
C GLY A 564 4.80 10.59 -28.26
N GLY A 565 5.18 10.73 -29.53
CA GLY A 565 5.97 9.78 -30.29
C GLY A 565 5.42 9.58 -31.70
N HIS A 566 6.20 8.91 -32.56
CA HIS A 566 5.91 8.74 -34.00
C HIS A 566 4.44 8.40 -34.26
N ALA A 567 3.74 9.28 -34.98
CA ALA A 567 2.35 9.06 -35.33
C ALA A 567 2.24 8.26 -36.65
N PRO A 568 1.41 7.19 -36.71
CA PRO A 568 0.61 6.61 -35.62
C PRO A 568 1.29 5.42 -34.89
N ASP A 569 2.49 5.02 -35.28
CA ASP A 569 3.01 3.65 -35.11
C ASP A 569 4.13 3.49 -34.07
N ILE A 570 4.33 4.47 -33.18
CA ILE A 570 5.32 4.38 -32.09
C ILE A 570 5.22 3.09 -31.25
N LEU A 571 4.02 2.50 -31.11
CA LEU A 571 3.82 1.21 -30.43
C LEU A 571 4.71 0.08 -30.96
N ALA A 572 5.19 0.17 -32.20
CA ALA A 572 6.11 -0.77 -32.80
C ALA A 572 7.36 -1.02 -31.93
N VAL A 573 7.82 -0.02 -31.16
CA VAL A 573 9.00 -0.15 -30.29
C VAL A 573 8.85 -1.24 -29.22
N CYS A 574 7.61 -1.62 -28.85
CA CYS A 574 7.35 -2.66 -27.85
C CYS A 574 7.82 -4.05 -28.29
N GLY A 575 8.03 -4.26 -29.60
CA GLY A 575 8.55 -5.51 -30.19
C GLY A 575 10.08 -5.60 -30.23
N HIS A 576 10.82 -4.60 -29.72
CA HIS A 576 12.28 -4.56 -29.80
C HIS A 576 12.96 -4.94 -28.48
N GLU A 577 14.00 -5.78 -28.56
CA GLU A 577 14.70 -6.34 -27.40
C GLU A 577 15.37 -5.28 -26.51
N SER A 578 15.95 -4.25 -27.12
CA SER A 578 16.71 -3.21 -26.41
C SER A 578 15.82 -2.11 -25.83
N VAL A 579 14.52 -2.12 -26.14
CA VAL A 579 13.56 -1.11 -25.68
C VAL A 579 12.92 -1.56 -24.38
N ILE A 580 12.89 -0.64 -23.42
CA ILE A 580 12.11 -0.73 -22.19
C ILE A 580 10.87 0.13 -22.40
N PRO A 581 9.70 -0.46 -22.70
CA PRO A 581 8.49 0.31 -22.96
C PRO A 581 7.73 0.63 -21.67
N SER A 582 7.31 1.88 -21.55
CA SER A 582 6.45 2.35 -20.47
C SER A 582 5.20 3.05 -20.99
N SER A 583 4.18 3.06 -20.15
CA SER A 583 3.00 3.92 -20.31
C SER A 583 2.99 5.03 -19.27
N THR A 584 2.35 6.13 -19.63
CA THR A 584 1.90 7.15 -18.68
C THR A 584 0.44 6.92 -18.36
N ASN A 585 -0.05 7.55 -17.28
CA ASN A 585 -1.27 7.05 -16.67
C ASN A 585 -2.59 7.58 -17.25
N PRO A 586 -2.75 8.76 -17.89
CA PRO A 586 -4.09 9.23 -18.24
C PRO A 586 -4.85 8.35 -19.22
N THR A 587 -4.17 7.66 -20.13
CA THR A 587 -4.78 6.69 -21.05
C THR A 587 -5.23 5.40 -20.35
N ARG A 588 -4.84 5.20 -19.08
CA ARG A 588 -4.95 3.91 -18.37
C ARG A 588 -6.17 3.84 -17.45
N PRO A 589 -7.11 2.90 -17.67
CA PRO A 589 -7.34 2.17 -18.91
C PRO A 589 -8.14 2.98 -19.95
N TYR A 590 -8.38 2.39 -21.12
CA TYR A 590 -9.29 2.96 -22.12
C TYR A 590 -10.73 3.00 -21.59
N THR A 591 -11.30 4.20 -21.51
CA THR A 591 -12.66 4.49 -21.03
C THR A 591 -13.41 5.40 -22.00
N ARG A 592 -14.72 5.58 -21.77
CA ARG A 592 -15.56 6.46 -22.59
C ARG A 592 -15.06 7.89 -22.74
N ASN A 593 -14.44 8.45 -21.70
CA ASN A 593 -14.00 9.86 -21.72
C ASN A 593 -12.53 10.02 -22.11
N THR A 594 -11.80 8.91 -22.34
CA THR A 594 -10.34 8.95 -22.52
C THR A 594 -9.96 9.80 -23.73
N CYS A 595 -10.53 9.54 -24.91
CA CYS A 595 -10.15 10.28 -26.13
C CYS A 595 -10.55 11.76 -26.04
N ASP A 596 -11.78 12.05 -25.60
CA ASP A 596 -12.28 13.43 -25.46
C ASP A 596 -11.42 14.26 -24.51
N GLU A 597 -11.02 13.70 -23.35
CA GLU A 597 -10.14 14.36 -22.39
C GLU A 597 -8.76 14.66 -23.00
N HIS A 598 -8.19 13.69 -23.72
CA HIS A 598 -6.81 13.78 -24.20
C HIS A 598 -6.65 14.78 -25.34
N LEU A 599 -7.66 14.93 -26.22
CA LEU A 599 -7.59 15.90 -27.30
C LEU A 599 -7.41 17.32 -26.74
N ASP A 600 -8.26 17.73 -25.80
CA ASP A 600 -8.16 19.05 -25.18
C ASP A 600 -6.89 19.21 -24.32
N MET A 601 -6.51 18.17 -23.59
CA MET A 601 -5.28 18.17 -22.78
C MET A 601 -4.03 18.38 -23.64
N LEU A 602 -3.92 17.65 -24.75
CA LEU A 602 -2.80 17.75 -25.69
C LEU A 602 -2.71 19.16 -26.26
N MET A 603 -3.84 19.73 -26.69
CA MET A 603 -3.86 21.08 -27.24
C MET A 603 -3.37 22.13 -26.24
N VAL A 604 -3.74 22.00 -24.96
CA VAL A 604 -3.25 22.90 -23.90
C VAL A 604 -1.78 22.68 -23.60
N CYS A 605 -1.34 21.44 -23.42
CA CYS A 605 0.06 21.12 -23.07
C CYS A 605 1.05 21.58 -24.14
N HIS A 606 0.72 21.41 -25.41
CA HIS A 606 1.58 21.79 -26.54
C HIS A 606 1.30 23.20 -27.09
N HIS A 607 0.46 24.00 -26.42
CA HIS A 607 0.14 25.38 -26.82
C HIS A 607 -0.42 25.49 -28.25
N LEU A 608 -1.21 24.51 -28.67
CA LEU A 608 -1.82 24.43 -29.99
C LEU A 608 -3.06 25.34 -30.08
N ASP A 609 -3.36 25.81 -31.28
CA ASP A 609 -4.50 26.69 -31.56
C ASP A 609 -5.59 25.96 -32.36
N LYS A 610 -6.80 25.84 -31.79
CA LYS A 610 -7.99 25.27 -32.45
C LYS A 610 -8.39 25.97 -33.75
N ARG A 611 -7.84 27.16 -34.02
CA ARG A 611 -8.08 27.91 -35.25
C ARG A 611 -7.10 27.56 -36.37
N ILE A 612 -6.03 26.82 -36.08
CA ILE A 612 -5.04 26.35 -37.04
C ILE A 612 -5.39 24.90 -37.39
N ALA A 613 -5.64 24.63 -38.68
CA ALA A 613 -6.09 23.31 -39.13
C ALA A 613 -5.01 22.24 -38.94
N GLU A 614 -3.75 22.61 -39.12
CA GLU A 614 -2.58 21.77 -38.94
C GLU A 614 -2.41 21.34 -37.48
N ASP A 615 -2.69 22.24 -36.52
CA ASP A 615 -2.64 21.95 -35.08
C ASP A 615 -3.72 20.96 -34.66
N VAL A 616 -4.93 21.10 -35.21
CA VAL A 616 -6.04 20.16 -34.98
C VAL A 616 -5.72 18.79 -35.60
N ALA A 617 -5.24 18.78 -36.85
CA ALA A 617 -4.84 17.54 -37.52
C ALA A 617 -3.69 16.82 -36.78
N PHE A 618 -2.72 17.56 -36.24
CA PHE A 618 -1.67 17.01 -35.39
C PHE A 618 -2.25 16.38 -34.11
N ALA A 619 -3.15 17.08 -33.41
CA ALA A 619 -3.80 16.55 -32.21
C ALA A 619 -4.64 15.29 -32.50
N GLU A 620 -5.42 15.29 -33.58
CA GLU A 620 -6.23 14.15 -34.03
C GLU A 620 -5.37 12.96 -34.46
N SER A 621 -4.21 13.19 -35.09
CA SER A 621 -3.28 12.12 -35.44
C SER A 621 -2.67 11.42 -34.21
N ARG A 622 -2.61 12.12 -33.07
CA ARG A 622 -1.94 11.67 -31.85
C ARG A 622 -2.87 10.96 -30.87
N ILE A 623 -4.14 11.36 -30.81
CA ILE A 623 -5.14 10.75 -29.91
C ILE A 623 -5.97 9.72 -30.66
N ARG A 624 -5.60 8.43 -30.53
CA ARG A 624 -6.19 7.33 -31.31
C ARG A 624 -6.81 6.29 -30.39
N ALA A 625 -8.09 5.99 -30.59
CA ALA A 625 -8.79 5.01 -29.75
C ALA A 625 -8.19 3.61 -29.89
N GLU A 626 -7.73 3.27 -31.09
CA GLU A 626 -7.18 1.98 -31.47
C GLU A 626 -5.89 1.68 -30.72
N THR A 627 -4.95 2.63 -30.66
CA THR A 627 -3.67 2.45 -29.96
C THR A 627 -3.86 2.48 -28.44
N ILE A 628 -4.77 3.32 -27.91
CA ILE A 628 -5.12 3.34 -26.47
C ILE A 628 -5.77 2.00 -26.05
N ALA A 629 -6.63 1.43 -26.90
CA ALA A 629 -7.23 0.11 -26.67
C ALA A 629 -6.19 -1.01 -26.74
N ALA A 630 -5.25 -0.94 -27.69
CA ALA A 630 -4.14 -1.88 -27.79
C ALA A 630 -3.22 -1.82 -26.58
N GLU A 631 -2.95 -0.63 -26.04
CA GLU A 631 -2.11 -0.42 -24.86
C GLU A 631 -2.65 -1.18 -23.63
N ASP A 632 -3.97 -1.27 -23.45
CA ASP A 632 -4.59 -2.06 -22.38
C ASP A 632 -4.23 -3.55 -22.49
N VAL A 633 -4.38 -4.11 -23.69
CA VAL A 633 -4.08 -5.52 -23.97
C VAL A 633 -2.57 -5.78 -23.88
N MET A 634 -1.75 -4.86 -24.38
CA MET A 634 -0.28 -4.94 -24.34
C MET A 634 0.26 -4.92 -22.91
N HIS A 635 -0.38 -4.18 -22.00
CA HIS A 635 -0.07 -4.29 -20.57
C HIS A 635 -0.40 -5.68 -20.03
N ASP A 636 -1.56 -6.23 -20.37
CA ASP A 636 -2.05 -7.49 -19.82
C ASP A 636 -1.21 -8.69 -20.28
N VAL A 637 -0.73 -8.67 -21.54
CA VAL A 637 0.17 -9.71 -22.08
C VAL A 637 1.64 -9.52 -21.68
N GLY A 638 1.99 -8.37 -21.09
CA GLY A 638 3.35 -8.06 -20.64
C GLY A 638 4.28 -7.56 -21.76
N ALA A 639 3.72 -6.96 -22.81
CA ALA A 639 4.46 -6.29 -23.87
C ALA A 639 4.81 -4.83 -23.50
N ILE A 640 4.07 -4.21 -22.57
CA ILE A 640 4.48 -2.97 -21.90
C ILE A 640 4.85 -3.29 -20.46
N SER A 641 5.95 -2.71 -19.99
CA SER A 641 6.67 -3.22 -18.82
C SER A 641 6.69 -2.29 -17.63
N VAL A 642 6.45 -1.00 -17.85
CA VAL A 642 6.49 0.04 -16.82
C VAL A 642 5.22 0.90 -16.87
N MET A 643 4.72 1.28 -15.69
CA MET A 643 3.68 2.30 -15.50
C MET A 643 4.32 3.51 -14.81
N SER A 644 3.99 4.71 -15.29
CA SER A 644 4.50 5.98 -14.77
C SER A 644 3.42 7.05 -14.79
N SER A 645 3.65 8.23 -14.19
CA SER A 645 2.64 9.29 -14.19
C SER A 645 2.62 10.13 -15.46
N ASP A 646 3.73 10.83 -15.74
CA ASP A 646 3.82 12.10 -16.49
C ASP A 646 3.37 13.35 -15.70
N ALA A 647 3.77 13.42 -14.43
CA ALA A 647 3.20 14.32 -13.42
C ALA A 647 2.99 15.78 -13.89
N GLN A 648 1.72 16.21 -14.00
CA GLN A 648 1.30 17.55 -14.45
C GLN A 648 1.68 17.94 -15.89
N ALA A 649 2.19 17.00 -16.69
CA ALA A 649 2.58 17.20 -18.08
C ALA A 649 1.94 16.11 -18.97
N MET A 650 0.60 16.01 -18.93
CA MET A 650 -0.18 14.86 -19.43
C MET A 650 -0.18 13.64 -18.51
N GLY A 651 -0.16 13.85 -17.20
CA GLY A 651 -0.11 12.77 -16.22
C GLY A 651 -0.45 13.16 -14.78
N ARG A 652 -0.77 12.16 -13.96
CA ARG A 652 -1.27 12.35 -12.59
C ARG A 652 -0.41 11.62 -11.56
N ILE A 653 0.40 12.35 -10.78
CA ILE A 653 1.35 11.75 -9.82
C ILE A 653 0.69 10.77 -8.82
N GLY A 654 -0.52 11.10 -8.34
CA GLY A 654 -1.24 10.32 -7.33
C GLY A 654 -1.98 9.07 -7.86
N GLU A 655 -1.90 8.77 -9.16
CA GLU A 655 -2.72 7.73 -9.80
C GLU A 655 -1.93 6.59 -10.46
N VAL A 656 -0.59 6.55 -10.34
CA VAL A 656 0.24 5.47 -10.91
C VAL A 656 -0.24 4.08 -10.45
N ILE A 657 -0.42 3.92 -9.14
CA ILE A 657 -0.87 2.66 -8.53
C ILE A 657 -2.33 2.38 -8.91
N ALA A 658 -3.24 3.34 -8.68
CA ALA A 658 -4.67 3.16 -8.94
C ALA A 658 -4.97 2.78 -10.39
N ARG A 659 -4.29 3.42 -11.35
CA ARG A 659 -4.49 3.14 -12.78
C ARG A 659 -3.91 1.82 -13.22
N THR A 660 -2.82 1.37 -12.60
CA THR A 660 -2.31 0.00 -12.78
C THR A 660 -3.39 -1.02 -12.43
N TRP A 661 -4.05 -0.86 -11.28
CA TRP A 661 -5.07 -1.80 -10.82
C TRP A 661 -6.40 -1.68 -11.57
N ARG A 662 -6.79 -0.47 -11.99
CA ARG A 662 -7.95 -0.27 -12.88
C ARG A 662 -7.75 -0.96 -14.24
N THR A 663 -6.55 -0.91 -14.81
CA THR A 663 -6.25 -1.64 -16.06
C THR A 663 -6.29 -3.15 -15.85
N ALA A 664 -5.71 -3.67 -14.77
CA ALA A 664 -5.76 -5.11 -14.46
C ALA A 664 -7.20 -5.60 -14.25
N ASP A 665 -8.03 -4.83 -13.55
CA ASP A 665 -9.47 -5.11 -13.36
C ASP A 665 -10.22 -5.15 -14.68
N LYS A 666 -10.09 -4.10 -15.51
CA LYS A 666 -10.74 -4.04 -16.82
C LYS A 666 -10.36 -5.24 -17.69
N MET A 667 -9.07 -5.55 -17.75
CA MET A 667 -8.57 -6.67 -18.57
C MET A 667 -9.07 -8.02 -18.07
N LYS A 668 -9.20 -8.20 -16.75
CA LYS A 668 -9.87 -9.40 -16.22
C LYS A 668 -11.33 -9.47 -16.63
N ARG A 669 -12.09 -8.38 -16.53
CA ARG A 669 -13.52 -8.36 -16.87
C ARG A 669 -13.77 -8.68 -18.34
N GLN A 670 -12.95 -8.14 -19.23
CA GLN A 670 -13.14 -8.30 -20.68
C GLN A 670 -12.48 -9.57 -21.24
N ARG A 671 -11.35 -10.00 -20.68
CA ARG A 671 -10.52 -11.09 -21.26
C ARG A 671 -10.46 -12.34 -20.38
N GLY A 672 -11.06 -12.32 -19.19
CA GLY A 672 -11.04 -13.43 -18.25
C GLY A 672 -9.70 -13.60 -17.53
N HIS A 673 -9.48 -14.79 -16.98
CA HIS A 673 -8.27 -15.15 -16.23
C HIS A 673 -7.06 -15.29 -17.18
N LEU A 674 -5.88 -14.82 -16.77
CA LEU A 674 -4.67 -14.93 -17.58
C LEU A 674 -4.12 -16.36 -17.56
N PRO A 675 -3.73 -16.93 -18.71
CA PRO A 675 -2.94 -18.14 -18.73
C PRO A 675 -1.59 -17.93 -18.03
N VAL A 676 -1.22 -18.83 -17.13
CA VAL A 676 0.09 -18.82 -16.48
C VAL A 676 1.11 -19.52 -17.39
N PRO A 677 2.22 -18.86 -17.75
CA PRO A 677 3.30 -19.48 -18.52
C PRO A 677 3.93 -20.65 -17.77
N THR A 678 4.32 -21.70 -18.49
CA THR A 678 5.06 -22.84 -17.92
C THR A 678 6.50 -22.49 -17.59
N GLU A 679 7.10 -21.60 -18.37
CA GLU A 679 8.48 -21.14 -18.18
C GLU A 679 8.55 -19.91 -17.26
N PRO A 680 9.57 -19.81 -16.38
CA PRO A 680 9.78 -18.63 -15.53
C PRO A 680 10.01 -17.35 -16.36
N LEU A 681 9.25 -16.29 -16.09
CA LEU A 681 9.43 -14.96 -16.72
C LEU A 681 10.27 -14.03 -15.82
N GLY A 682 11.52 -14.44 -15.60
CA GLY A 682 12.49 -13.70 -14.77
C GLY A 682 12.32 -13.86 -13.26
N VAL A 683 11.31 -14.64 -12.84
CA VAL A 683 11.01 -15.03 -11.46
C VAL A 683 10.34 -16.40 -11.47
N ALA A 684 10.52 -17.18 -10.40
CA ALA A 684 9.89 -18.49 -10.27
C ALA A 684 8.35 -18.38 -10.37
N PRO A 685 7.68 -19.38 -10.99
CA PRO A 685 6.23 -19.52 -10.94
C PRO A 685 5.72 -19.53 -9.49
N ALA A 686 4.44 -19.22 -9.30
CA ALA A 686 3.80 -19.34 -7.99
C ALA A 686 3.97 -20.77 -7.44
N SER A 687 4.12 -20.91 -6.12
CA SER A 687 4.24 -22.21 -5.46
C SER A 687 2.95 -23.03 -5.47
N ILE A 688 1.85 -22.42 -5.93
CA ILE A 688 0.53 -23.02 -6.06
C ILE A 688 0.02 -22.83 -7.50
N ALA A 689 -0.91 -23.70 -7.92
CA ALA A 689 -1.64 -23.45 -9.16
C ALA A 689 -2.43 -22.14 -9.04
N ASP A 690 -2.32 -21.26 -10.02
CA ASP A 690 -3.06 -20.01 -10.00
C ASP A 690 -4.55 -20.29 -10.24
N ARG A 691 -5.30 -20.27 -9.13
CA ARG A 691 -6.75 -20.45 -9.11
C ARG A 691 -7.47 -19.14 -8.78
N ALA A 692 -6.72 -18.05 -8.69
CA ALA A 692 -7.19 -16.73 -8.29
C ALA A 692 -6.80 -15.72 -9.37
N ASP A 693 -5.89 -14.78 -9.12
CA ASP A 693 -5.33 -13.87 -10.14
C ASP A 693 -3.84 -13.57 -9.89
N ASN A 694 -3.14 -14.47 -9.20
CA ASN A 694 -1.80 -14.20 -8.66
C ASN A 694 -0.82 -13.80 -9.77
N PHE A 695 -0.85 -14.48 -10.92
CA PHE A 695 0.04 -14.16 -12.03
C PHE A 695 -0.23 -12.76 -12.59
N ARG A 696 -1.51 -12.38 -12.79
CA ARG A 696 -1.87 -11.03 -13.22
C ARG A 696 -1.45 -10.00 -12.17
N ILE A 697 -1.73 -10.24 -10.89
CA ILE A 697 -1.36 -9.33 -9.81
C ILE A 697 0.15 -9.09 -9.76
N ARG A 698 0.95 -10.16 -9.80
CA ARG A 698 2.42 -10.08 -9.81
C ARG A 698 2.94 -9.37 -11.06
N ARG A 699 2.36 -9.64 -12.23
CA ARG A 699 2.70 -8.95 -13.48
C ARG A 699 2.47 -7.45 -13.38
N TYR A 700 1.34 -7.03 -12.84
CA TYR A 700 0.96 -5.62 -12.78
C TYR A 700 1.71 -4.84 -11.69
N ILE A 701 1.90 -5.41 -10.50
CA ILE A 701 2.68 -4.73 -9.45
C ILE A 701 4.13 -4.48 -9.88
N ALA A 702 4.72 -5.40 -10.65
CA ALA A 702 6.06 -5.24 -11.19
C ALA A 702 6.23 -3.96 -12.05
N LYS A 703 5.15 -3.49 -12.68
CA LYS A 703 5.16 -2.33 -13.60
C LYS A 703 5.46 -1.01 -12.89
N TYR A 704 5.16 -0.89 -11.60
CA TYR A 704 5.43 0.32 -10.81
C TYR A 704 6.39 0.09 -9.64
N THR A 705 6.91 -1.13 -9.46
CA THR A 705 7.90 -1.45 -8.43
C THR A 705 9.24 -1.84 -9.05
N ILE A 706 9.44 -3.12 -9.39
CA ILE A 706 10.75 -3.65 -9.75
C ILE A 706 11.19 -3.25 -11.15
N ASN A 707 10.28 -3.16 -12.13
CA ASN A 707 10.65 -2.85 -13.51
C ASN A 707 11.14 -1.40 -13.68
N PRO A 708 10.49 -0.37 -13.10
CA PRO A 708 11.08 0.96 -13.09
C PRO A 708 12.44 0.99 -12.36
N ALA A 709 12.60 0.19 -11.30
CA ALA A 709 13.86 0.11 -10.56
C ALA A 709 14.99 -0.50 -11.41
N ILE A 710 14.70 -1.57 -12.17
CA ILE A 710 15.64 -2.19 -13.10
C ILE A 710 15.97 -1.19 -14.22
N ALA A 711 14.95 -0.59 -14.83
CA ALA A 711 15.11 0.35 -15.93
C ALA A 711 16.04 1.52 -15.58
N HIS A 712 16.02 1.99 -14.33
CA HIS A 712 16.83 3.12 -13.88
C HIS A 712 18.06 2.72 -13.02
N GLY A 713 18.41 1.43 -12.97
CA GLY A 713 19.63 0.97 -12.30
C GLY A 713 19.64 1.16 -10.78
N VAL A 714 18.46 1.09 -10.14
CA VAL A 714 18.27 1.26 -8.68
C VAL A 714 17.67 0.03 -8.01
N SER A 715 17.51 -1.08 -8.76
CA SER A 715 16.88 -2.32 -8.28
C SER A 715 17.69 -3.05 -7.19
N HIS A 716 18.96 -2.72 -6.99
CA HIS A 716 19.77 -3.24 -5.87
C HIS A 716 19.38 -2.62 -4.53
N VAL A 717 18.63 -1.51 -4.52
CA VAL A 717 18.28 -0.77 -3.29
C VAL A 717 16.79 -0.73 -3.03
N VAL A 718 15.97 -0.60 -4.07
CA VAL A 718 14.51 -0.40 -3.95
C VAL A 718 13.74 -1.27 -4.98
N GLY A 719 12.42 -1.14 -4.99
CA GLY A 719 11.55 -1.73 -6.02
C GLY A 719 10.93 -3.09 -5.69
N SER A 720 11.17 -3.64 -4.49
CA SER A 720 10.49 -4.86 -4.04
C SER A 720 10.68 -5.13 -2.55
N VAL A 721 9.83 -6.00 -2.00
CA VAL A 721 9.92 -6.49 -0.62
C VAL A 721 10.93 -7.65 -0.56
N GLU A 722 12.21 -7.32 -0.57
CA GLU A 722 13.32 -8.30 -0.56
C GLU A 722 14.39 -7.93 0.49
N VAL A 723 15.00 -8.95 1.10
CA VAL A 723 16.07 -8.76 2.09
C VAL A 723 17.27 -8.02 1.48
N GLY A 724 17.83 -7.06 2.22
CA GLY A 724 18.93 -6.19 1.81
C GLY A 724 18.48 -4.84 1.25
N LYS A 725 17.25 -4.77 0.72
CA LYS A 725 16.68 -3.52 0.18
C LYS A 725 16.29 -2.55 1.29
N LEU A 726 16.16 -1.28 0.90
CA LEU A 726 15.65 -0.23 1.77
C LEU A 726 14.21 -0.57 2.18
N ALA A 727 13.88 -0.36 3.46
CA ALA A 727 12.54 -0.63 3.98
C ALA A 727 11.56 0.50 3.59
N ASP A 728 11.34 0.62 2.29
CA ASP A 728 10.33 1.47 1.68
C ASP A 728 9.10 0.61 1.39
N LEU A 729 8.16 0.63 2.34
CA LEU A 729 7.03 -0.30 2.40
C LEU A 729 5.71 0.47 2.52
N VAL A 730 4.64 -0.10 1.99
CA VAL A 730 3.30 0.49 2.07
C VAL A 730 2.33 -0.53 2.64
N LEU A 731 1.61 -0.14 3.69
CA LEU A 731 0.59 -0.94 4.33
C LEU A 731 -0.79 -0.49 3.84
N TRP A 732 -1.60 -1.44 3.42
CA TRP A 732 -2.93 -1.23 2.88
C TRP A 732 -3.96 -1.96 3.73
N ALA A 733 -5.09 -1.30 4.00
CA ALA A 733 -6.31 -2.03 4.28
C ALA A 733 -6.73 -2.75 2.98
N PRO A 734 -7.16 -4.03 3.01
CA PRO A 734 -7.62 -4.71 1.80
C PRO A 734 -8.66 -3.92 1.02
N GLN A 735 -9.58 -3.24 1.72
CA GLN A 735 -10.63 -2.43 1.11
C GLN A 735 -10.14 -1.15 0.42
N ASP A 736 -8.99 -0.63 0.83
CA ASP A 736 -8.39 0.61 0.29
C ASP A 736 -7.16 0.31 -0.60
N PHE A 737 -6.89 -0.96 -0.88
CA PHE A 737 -5.73 -1.38 -1.65
C PHE A 737 -5.73 -0.71 -3.03
N GLY A 738 -4.59 -0.12 -3.39
CA GLY A 738 -4.37 0.50 -4.69
C GLY A 738 -4.88 1.93 -4.80
N ILE A 739 -5.53 2.48 -3.78
CA ILE A 739 -6.03 3.87 -3.80
C ILE A 739 -5.62 4.71 -2.59
N ARG A 740 -5.68 4.15 -1.37
CA ARG A 740 -5.41 4.89 -0.13
C ARG A 740 -4.61 4.04 0.86
N PRO A 741 -3.28 4.25 0.95
CA PRO A 741 -2.48 3.50 1.90
C PRO A 741 -2.82 3.90 3.34
N ALA A 742 -2.78 2.93 4.26
CA ALA A 742 -2.94 3.19 5.68
C ALA A 742 -1.68 3.84 6.26
N VAL A 743 -0.50 3.31 5.88
CA VAL A 743 0.82 3.82 6.29
C VAL A 743 1.79 3.64 5.14
N VAL A 744 2.61 4.66 4.90
CA VAL A 744 3.80 4.61 4.03
C VAL A 744 5.03 4.71 4.92
N ILE A 745 5.96 3.79 4.73
CA ILE A 745 7.22 3.68 5.47
C ILE A 745 8.35 4.06 4.53
N LYS A 746 9.27 4.90 5.02
CA LYS A 746 10.50 5.28 4.33
C LYS A 746 11.70 4.93 5.20
N GLY A 747 12.61 4.11 4.68
CA GLY A 747 13.81 3.69 5.42
C GLY A 747 13.48 3.13 6.82
N GLY A 748 12.39 2.36 6.94
CA GLY A 748 11.97 1.74 8.19
C GLY A 748 11.17 2.60 9.17
N MET A 749 10.83 3.85 8.83
CA MET A 749 9.98 4.71 9.67
C MET A 749 8.73 5.20 8.93
N PRO A 750 7.55 5.31 9.58
CA PRO A 750 6.38 5.92 8.97
C PRO A 750 6.64 7.37 8.52
N VAL A 751 6.46 7.62 7.23
CA VAL A 751 6.59 8.94 6.60
C VAL A 751 5.24 9.59 6.35
N TYR A 752 4.22 8.80 6.04
CA TYR A 752 2.86 9.25 5.80
C TYR A 752 1.87 8.23 6.34
N ALA A 753 0.73 8.67 6.87
CA ALA A 753 -0.31 7.76 7.37
C ALA A 753 -1.70 8.40 7.33
N MET A 754 -2.73 7.57 7.21
CA MET A 754 -4.10 7.97 7.52
C MET A 754 -4.23 8.19 9.03
N MET A 755 -4.42 9.44 9.43
CA MET A 755 -4.36 9.86 10.83
C MET A 755 -5.50 10.81 11.17
N GLY A 756 -6.14 10.54 12.31
CA GLY A 756 -7.26 11.29 12.85
C GLY A 756 -6.91 12.66 13.42
N ASP A 757 -7.81 13.17 14.26
CA ASP A 757 -7.64 14.38 15.07
C ASP A 757 -6.46 14.23 16.04
N ALA A 758 -5.45 15.09 15.89
CA ALA A 758 -4.24 15.07 16.70
C ALA A 758 -4.46 15.40 18.19
N ASN A 759 -5.61 16.00 18.55
CA ASN A 759 -5.97 16.27 19.94
C ASN A 759 -6.79 15.14 20.58
N ALA A 760 -7.27 14.18 19.79
CA ALA A 760 -8.19 13.17 20.29
C ALA A 760 -7.53 12.20 21.28
N SER A 761 -8.35 11.55 22.09
CA SER A 761 -7.93 10.53 23.04
C SER A 761 -7.32 9.28 22.38
N ILE A 762 -7.66 9.03 21.10
CA ILE A 762 -7.16 7.92 20.28
C ILE A 762 -6.99 8.37 18.80
N PRO A 763 -6.10 7.74 18.02
CA PRO A 763 -5.71 8.24 16.69
C PRO A 763 -6.76 8.02 15.57
N THR A 764 -7.86 7.33 15.86
CA THR A 764 -8.90 6.93 14.89
C THR A 764 -10.11 7.88 14.87
N VAL A 765 -10.05 8.98 15.61
CA VAL A 765 -11.12 9.98 15.67
C VAL A 765 -11.10 10.89 14.43
N GLN A 766 -12.28 11.14 13.85
CA GLN A 766 -12.42 11.97 12.66
C GLN A 766 -12.00 13.45 12.89
N PRO A 767 -11.44 14.14 11.88
CA PRO A 767 -11.21 13.66 10.51
C PRO A 767 -9.94 12.80 10.35
N ILE A 768 -10.10 11.63 9.75
CA ILE A 768 -8.97 10.81 9.27
C ILE A 768 -8.59 11.28 7.87
N ILE A 769 -7.38 11.82 7.73
CA ILE A 769 -6.81 12.26 6.46
C ILE A 769 -5.36 11.78 6.32
N SER A 770 -4.82 11.84 5.11
CA SER A 770 -3.42 11.51 4.84
C SER A 770 -2.52 12.62 5.40
N ARG A 771 -1.65 12.30 6.36
CA ARG A 771 -0.80 13.27 7.05
C ARG A 771 0.68 12.91 7.01
N PRO A 772 1.58 13.91 6.93
CA PRO A 772 3.01 13.70 7.16
C PRO A 772 3.26 13.25 8.60
N MET A 773 4.08 12.22 8.77
CA MET A 773 4.52 11.69 10.05
C MET A 773 5.93 12.20 10.41
N PHE A 774 6.53 11.70 11.49
CA PHE A 774 7.86 12.15 11.93
C PHE A 774 8.95 11.99 10.86
N ALA A 775 8.89 10.94 10.01
CA ALA A 775 9.87 10.77 8.94
C ALA A 775 9.69 11.73 7.75
N ALA A 776 8.59 12.49 7.70
CA ALA A 776 8.38 13.55 6.72
C ALA A 776 8.97 14.91 7.13
N LEU A 777 9.47 15.04 8.37
CA LEU A 777 10.17 16.25 8.79
C LEU A 777 11.49 16.39 8.03
N PRO A 778 11.92 17.61 7.66
CA PRO A 778 13.12 17.82 6.83
C PRO A 778 14.39 17.13 7.35
N SER A 779 14.60 17.09 8.66
CA SER A 779 15.78 16.43 9.27
C SER A 779 15.77 14.90 9.15
N ALA A 780 14.60 14.30 8.92
CA ALA A 780 14.43 12.87 8.71
C ALA A 780 14.49 12.47 7.23
N ALA A 781 14.53 13.42 6.29
CA ALA A 781 14.63 13.15 4.85
C ALA A 781 15.88 12.33 4.47
N ARG A 782 16.90 12.29 5.34
CA ARG A 782 18.08 11.38 5.25
C ARG A 782 17.75 9.88 5.28
N LEU A 783 16.51 9.50 5.62
CA LEU A 783 16.00 8.13 5.46
C LEU A 783 15.69 7.79 3.99
N SER A 784 15.75 8.80 3.12
CA SER A 784 15.67 8.70 1.67
C SER A 784 17.03 8.82 1.02
N LEU A 785 17.09 8.48 -0.27
CA LEU A 785 18.29 8.51 -1.08
C LEU A 785 18.20 9.58 -2.16
N ALA A 786 19.35 10.14 -2.52
CA ALA A 786 19.53 10.87 -3.76
C ALA A 786 20.30 9.95 -4.73
N PHE A 787 19.60 9.43 -5.72
CA PHE A 787 20.23 8.66 -6.79
C PHE A 787 21.00 9.60 -7.71
N VAL A 788 22.23 9.22 -8.06
CA VAL A 788 23.12 9.98 -8.93
C VAL A 788 23.87 9.04 -9.88
N SER A 789 24.52 9.56 -10.93
CA SER A 789 25.44 8.74 -11.73
C SER A 789 26.64 8.30 -10.89
N LYS A 790 27.17 7.10 -11.17
CA LYS A 790 28.46 6.66 -10.61
C LYS A 790 29.57 7.68 -10.91
N ALA A 791 29.57 8.24 -12.12
CA ALA A 791 30.56 9.21 -12.57
C ALA A 791 30.58 10.49 -11.72
N SER A 792 29.44 10.92 -11.17
CA SER A 792 29.36 12.16 -10.37
C SER A 792 29.99 12.06 -8.97
N ILE A 793 30.22 10.85 -8.47
CA ILE A 793 30.80 10.59 -7.14
C ILE A 793 32.16 9.89 -7.22
N ASP A 794 32.67 9.71 -8.44
CA ASP A 794 33.96 9.10 -8.74
C ASP A 794 35.08 10.12 -8.47
N GLU A 795 36.05 9.73 -7.65
CA GLU A 795 37.18 10.59 -7.25
C GLU A 795 38.06 10.96 -8.45
N ASP A 796 38.22 10.05 -9.42
CA ASP A 796 39.05 10.29 -10.62
C ASP A 796 38.39 11.31 -11.57
N LEU A 797 37.08 11.53 -11.42
CA LEU A 797 36.30 12.53 -12.15
C LEU A 797 35.98 13.77 -11.28
N GLY A 798 36.64 13.91 -10.14
CA GLY A 798 36.54 15.05 -9.22
C GLY A 798 35.37 15.00 -8.24
N ALA A 799 34.62 13.89 -8.20
CA ALA A 799 33.52 13.63 -7.28
C ALA A 799 32.55 14.81 -7.09
N ILE A 800 32.16 15.44 -8.21
CA ILE A 800 31.43 16.73 -8.24
C ILE A 800 30.22 16.73 -7.31
N ALA A 801 29.40 15.68 -7.32
CA ALA A 801 28.19 15.62 -6.49
C ALA A 801 28.49 15.54 -4.98
N ARG A 802 29.65 15.00 -4.57
CA ARG A 802 30.09 14.99 -3.16
C ARG A 802 30.41 16.39 -2.63
N THR A 803 30.63 17.37 -3.51
CA THR A 803 30.91 18.76 -3.12
C THR A 803 29.63 19.53 -2.74
N TYR A 804 28.45 18.98 -3.01
CA TYR A 804 27.17 19.62 -2.75
C TYR A 804 26.76 19.49 -1.27
N ARG A 805 25.89 20.39 -0.81
CA ARG A 805 25.43 20.42 0.59
C ARG A 805 24.15 19.61 0.77
N ILE A 806 24.25 18.30 0.62
CA ILE A 806 23.12 17.36 0.65
C ILE A 806 23.28 16.43 1.86
N SER A 807 22.20 16.24 2.62
CA SER A 807 22.15 15.36 3.80
C SER A 807 21.69 13.95 3.49
N LYS A 808 20.92 13.75 2.41
CA LYS A 808 20.62 12.42 1.87
C LYS A 808 21.88 11.70 1.44
N GLN A 809 21.87 10.37 1.61
CA GLN A 809 22.92 9.53 1.06
C GLN A 809 22.85 9.57 -0.48
N LEU A 810 24.00 9.84 -1.11
CA LEU A 810 24.18 9.70 -2.55
C LEU A 810 24.34 8.21 -2.90
N GLU A 811 23.45 7.69 -3.72
CA GLU A 811 23.46 6.29 -4.14
C GLU A 811 23.66 6.21 -5.66
N PRO A 812 24.73 5.58 -6.16
CA PRO A 812 24.97 5.52 -7.60
C PRO A 812 23.98 4.57 -8.28
N VAL A 813 23.44 5.00 -9.43
CA VAL A 813 22.80 4.07 -10.38
C VAL A 813 23.85 3.16 -11.01
N SER A 814 23.44 1.95 -11.39
CA SER A 814 24.32 0.99 -12.04
C SER A 814 23.57 0.02 -12.95
N ASN A 815 24.28 -0.56 -13.91
CA ASN A 815 23.77 -1.59 -14.82
C ASN A 815 22.57 -1.10 -15.67
N CYS A 816 22.65 0.14 -16.17
CA CYS A 816 21.60 0.75 -16.98
C CYS A 816 21.69 0.36 -18.47
N ARG A 817 22.84 -0.16 -18.92
CA ARG A 817 23.15 -0.36 -20.36
C ARG A 817 23.16 -1.82 -20.80
N ASN A 818 23.21 -2.76 -19.87
CA ASN A 818 23.23 -4.21 -20.16
C ASN A 818 21.88 -4.87 -19.87
N ILE A 819 20.79 -4.12 -20.06
CA ILE A 819 19.41 -4.57 -19.81
C ILE A 819 18.54 -4.32 -21.03
N GLY A 820 17.50 -5.12 -21.18
CA GLY A 820 16.48 -4.93 -22.21
C GLY A 820 15.16 -5.55 -21.78
N LYS A 821 14.25 -5.76 -22.74
CA LYS A 821 12.91 -6.29 -22.50
C LYS A 821 12.92 -7.62 -21.72
N LYS A 822 13.91 -8.48 -22.00
CA LYS A 822 14.06 -9.79 -21.33
C LYS A 822 14.30 -9.70 -19.81
N ASP A 823 14.84 -8.58 -19.33
CA ASP A 823 15.21 -8.40 -17.93
C ASP A 823 14.03 -7.88 -17.08
N LEU A 824 12.95 -7.42 -17.74
CA LEU A 824 11.78 -6.84 -17.11
C LEU A 824 10.86 -7.95 -16.59
N LYS A 825 10.74 -8.02 -15.26
CA LYS A 825 10.09 -9.10 -14.54
C LYS A 825 8.62 -9.22 -14.96
N LEU A 826 8.25 -10.43 -15.37
CA LEU A 826 6.90 -10.82 -15.79
C LEU A 826 6.33 -10.05 -17.00
N ASN A 827 7.09 -9.11 -17.56
CA ASN A 827 6.68 -8.18 -18.61
C ASN A 827 7.74 -8.11 -19.72
N CYS A 828 8.19 -9.28 -20.15
CA CYS A 828 9.25 -9.46 -21.13
C CYS A 828 8.75 -9.96 -22.50
N ALA A 829 7.45 -9.83 -22.78
CA ALA A 829 6.89 -10.30 -24.05
C ALA A 829 7.40 -9.42 -25.21
N LEU A 830 7.78 -10.06 -26.31
CA LEU A 830 8.32 -9.41 -27.52
C LEU A 830 7.47 -9.80 -28.74
N PRO A 831 6.19 -9.42 -28.79
CA PRO A 831 5.36 -9.68 -29.96
C PRO A 831 5.84 -8.87 -31.16
N LYS A 832 5.61 -9.37 -32.37
CA LYS A 832 5.70 -8.55 -33.58
C LYS A 832 4.52 -7.59 -33.59
N VAL A 833 4.78 -6.31 -33.37
CA VAL A 833 3.76 -5.26 -33.39
C VAL A 833 3.65 -4.67 -34.79
N SER A 834 2.44 -4.54 -35.31
CA SER A 834 2.16 -3.76 -36.53
C SER A 834 0.99 -2.82 -36.29
N VAL A 835 1.08 -1.61 -36.83
CA VAL A 835 0.02 -0.59 -36.79
C VAL A 835 -0.31 -0.22 -38.23
N ASP A 836 -1.58 -0.28 -38.61
CA ASP A 836 -2.02 0.16 -39.92
C ASP A 836 -1.92 1.70 -40.03
N PRO A 837 -1.27 2.25 -41.08
CA PRO A 837 -1.05 3.69 -41.18
C PRO A 837 -2.31 4.51 -41.48
N GLU A 838 -3.39 3.88 -41.95
CA GLU A 838 -4.65 4.55 -42.30
C GLU A 838 -5.74 4.30 -41.26
N THR A 839 -5.87 3.06 -40.77
CA THR A 839 -6.92 2.66 -39.83
C THR A 839 -6.48 2.68 -38.36
N TYR A 840 -5.16 2.75 -38.11
CA TYR A 840 -4.53 2.65 -36.80
C TYR A 840 -4.77 1.31 -36.09
N GLU A 841 -5.29 0.31 -36.80
CA GLU A 841 -5.48 -1.04 -36.26
C GLU A 841 -4.14 -1.63 -35.82
N VAL A 842 -4.07 -2.06 -34.56
CA VAL A 842 -2.88 -2.66 -33.97
C VAL A 842 -3.01 -4.17 -33.95
N CYS A 843 -2.00 -4.88 -34.46
CA CYS A 843 -1.89 -6.32 -34.34
C CYS A 843 -0.64 -6.73 -33.53
N LEU A 844 -0.78 -7.79 -32.73
CA LEU A 844 0.32 -8.50 -32.08
C LEU A 844 0.44 -9.88 -32.73
N ASP A 845 1.57 -10.17 -33.37
CA ASP A 845 1.80 -11.42 -34.10
C ASP A 845 0.69 -11.74 -35.12
N GLY A 846 0.16 -10.68 -35.76
CA GLY A 846 -0.95 -10.77 -36.73
C GLY A 846 -2.35 -10.93 -36.11
N VAL A 847 -2.48 -10.87 -34.78
CA VAL A 847 -3.76 -10.93 -34.07
C VAL A 847 -4.19 -9.52 -33.65
N PRO A 848 -5.42 -9.07 -34.00
CA PRO A 848 -5.93 -7.76 -33.59
C PRO A 848 -5.88 -7.55 -32.07
N CYS A 849 -5.37 -6.39 -31.67
CA CYS A 849 -5.12 -6.00 -30.29
C CYS A 849 -6.18 -4.97 -29.85
N VAL A 850 -7.41 -5.43 -29.64
CA VAL A 850 -8.57 -4.55 -29.40
C VAL A 850 -9.22 -4.81 -28.05
N CYS A 851 -9.82 -3.77 -27.46
CA CYS A 851 -10.70 -3.87 -26.30
C CYS A 851 -11.70 -2.71 -26.26
N GLU A 852 -12.89 -2.96 -25.71
CA GLU A 852 -13.93 -1.93 -25.59
C GLU A 852 -13.61 -0.91 -24.48
N PRO A 853 -14.04 0.35 -24.59
CA PRO A 853 -13.88 1.32 -23.51
C PRO A 853 -14.69 0.92 -22.28
N ALA A 854 -14.10 1.03 -21.08
CA ALA A 854 -14.82 0.81 -19.85
C ALA A 854 -15.85 1.93 -19.60
N THR A 855 -17.04 1.54 -19.13
CA THR A 855 -18.12 2.46 -18.72
C THR A 855 -18.05 2.83 -17.24
N GLU A 856 -17.46 1.96 -16.42
CA GLU A 856 -17.22 2.14 -14.99
C GLU A 856 -15.87 1.52 -14.62
N LEU A 857 -15.28 1.99 -13.51
CA LEU A 857 -14.01 1.48 -12.98
C LEU A 857 -14.05 1.40 -11.45
N PRO A 858 -13.37 0.40 -10.85
CA PRO A 858 -13.14 0.37 -9.41
C PRO A 858 -12.15 1.48 -9.00
N LEU A 859 -11.97 1.69 -7.69
CA LEU A 859 -11.03 2.67 -7.15
C LEU A 859 -11.34 4.11 -7.62
N THR A 860 -12.62 4.44 -7.77
CA THR A 860 -13.11 5.76 -8.23
C THR A 860 -14.11 6.38 -7.24
N GLN A 861 -15.35 6.64 -7.66
CA GLN A 861 -16.40 7.34 -6.90
C GLN A 861 -16.83 6.60 -5.62
N ARG A 862 -16.59 5.28 -5.53
CA ARG A 862 -16.83 4.51 -4.29
C ARG A 862 -15.91 4.95 -3.15
N HIS A 863 -14.78 5.56 -3.47
CA HIS A 863 -13.76 5.97 -2.52
C HIS A 863 -13.62 7.50 -2.45
N MET A 864 -13.52 8.18 -3.60
CA MET A 864 -13.15 9.59 -3.70
C MET A 864 -14.30 10.56 -3.42
N VAL A 865 -14.01 11.67 -2.74
CA VAL A 865 -14.99 12.73 -2.48
C VAL A 865 -15.26 13.57 -3.75
N PHE A 866 -14.27 13.68 -4.64
CA PHE A 866 -14.34 14.38 -5.92
C PHE A 866 -13.78 13.53 -7.05
#